data_AF-A0A849E0A9-F1
#
_entry.id   AF-A0A849E0A9-F1
#
_cell.length_a   1.000
_cell.length_b   1.000
_cell.length_c   1.000
_cell.angle_alpha   90.00
_cell.angle_beta   90.00
_cell.angle_gamma   90.00
#
_symmetry.space_group_name_H-M   'P 1'
#
loop_
_entity.id
_entity.type
_entity.pdbx_description
1 polymer ?
#
loop_
_entity_poly.entity_id
_entity_poly.type
_entity_poly.pdbx_seq_one_letter_code
_entity_poly.pdbx_strand_id
1 'polypeptide(L)'
;QQWYTDQNVTVADGKLTITAKNESVAAGFPYTSSRINTKGKLDFKYGRVEASIKAPAGQGLWSAFWMLSSDSPYGDTWAATGEIDIFEAINPTTGTDLDFTGGTIYHGFPSPWQQFLNTRYDVDATAGFNRYAVEWEQNEIRFFYNDTHVSTITSESYYSYYYDEAAQGYTLAPDGAPFDQEFHILLNLAIGGNATGNEINDDAIGDGADMEVEYVRVYQCSYGLADGSGCNSNADRTLDTPAALRPGTAAYDIYTDGPATYEWTVAGETFVRPLALATFFDNDGALMLAEIADPNGGTMIDVNTTGGGNFSIYSDDGEGFELFEMENAAEIRFNLYIDSANTDADGTFQVKMDSGFPALGFKEFSVADLPQDEWTTISVKVNDLLANPGDSPLDLSNVLTMFVFEPGFTTAMHAWIDDITLTCASPGGCGIRPPVPEAPPITGPFRLEGTWRMSPEAGSLGVGPVLGDVSWFAIDDAGVSARACYFDDDYVFGLDGSFQNVLGDETWLEQWQSGVPEACGTPVLPHDGSSMDYTFNYVDDGSTGTLTLNGTGAYIGLPKAVNAGELPAVTTPSSVVYNVVETSNSTMTVYIEAGAGIIWQYQLIKTVDAPGGGGADLPPFAGTWQVTPVAGSLGVGPMRGDITWWSIDDGGVTSRSCFYDDEYIMGVDGSFQNVLGADTWLETWQGIAAEGCGAPVAPHDGTATDYTYTYDEGAGTLTLNGPGAYMGIPKAVNDGELGNPDNPGTVQATTTYLAEFTDANNVVLDIESGTGVWWRFLMTKTVQPVAPTESPVSGTWVVAPEAGSLGVGPMQGDITWWSIDDGGVTSRSCFYDDTYVLGTDGSFQNVLGADTWLETWQGIAAEGCGAPVAPHDGTATDYTYTYDEGAGTLTLNGPGAYLGIPKAVNDGELGNPDNPGTVQASTTYIVDMPDTSTMIVDIESGTGVWWRFKMVKQ
;
A
#
# COMPACT_ATOMS: atom_id res chain seq x y z
N GLN A 1 4.67 -36.46 19.81
CA GLN A 1 5.80 -36.39 20.77
C GLN A 1 5.63 -37.46 21.85
N GLN A 2 4.50 -37.54 22.53
CA GLN A 2 4.16 -38.52 23.58
C GLN A 2 3.06 -39.51 23.18
N TRP A 3 3.06 -40.69 23.79
CA TRP A 3 1.97 -41.66 23.73
C TRP A 3 1.32 -41.84 25.11
N TYR A 4 0.03 -41.54 25.25
CA TYR A 4 -0.66 -41.68 26.53
C TYR A 4 -0.99 -43.15 26.84
N THR A 5 -0.74 -43.58 28.09
CA THR A 5 -1.03 -44.93 28.58
C THR A 5 -1.75 -44.91 29.93
N ASP A 6 -2.31 -46.04 30.34
CA ASP A 6 -2.86 -46.25 31.69
C ASP A 6 -1.80 -46.68 32.73
N GLN A 7 -0.55 -46.91 32.31
CA GLN A 7 0.57 -47.37 33.15
C GLN A 7 1.40 -46.22 33.75
N ASN A 8 1.11 -44.97 33.35
CA ASN A 8 1.79 -43.76 33.83
C ASN A 8 1.00 -43.05 34.95
N VAL A 9 -0.04 -43.68 35.50
CA VAL A 9 -0.81 -43.16 36.65
C VAL A 9 -0.59 -44.04 37.87
N THR A 10 -0.34 -43.43 39.02
CA THR A 10 -0.38 -44.11 40.33
C THR A 10 -1.26 -43.37 41.31
N VAL A 11 -1.89 -44.11 42.24
CA VAL A 11 -2.61 -43.55 43.38
C VAL A 11 -2.05 -44.19 44.64
N ALA A 12 -1.34 -43.39 45.44
CA ALA A 12 -0.69 -43.81 46.68
C ALA A 12 -0.59 -42.62 47.65
N ASP A 13 -0.50 -42.90 48.95
CA ASP A 13 -0.30 -41.87 49.99
C ASP A 13 -1.28 -40.68 49.94
N GLY A 14 -2.50 -40.92 49.45
CA GLY A 14 -3.56 -39.91 49.36
C GLY A 14 -3.45 -38.96 48.16
N LYS A 15 -2.56 -39.22 47.20
CA LYS A 15 -2.40 -38.43 45.97
C LYS A 15 -2.48 -39.30 44.72
N LEU A 16 -2.85 -38.66 43.61
CA LEU A 16 -2.69 -39.18 42.26
C LEU A 16 -1.40 -38.59 41.66
N THR A 17 -0.62 -39.41 40.97
CA THR A 17 0.60 -38.98 40.27
C THR A 17 0.54 -39.43 38.82
N ILE A 18 0.77 -38.50 37.89
CA ILE A 18 0.95 -38.76 36.46
C ILE A 18 2.45 -38.58 36.15
N THR A 19 3.09 -39.64 35.66
CA THR A 19 4.54 -39.65 35.39
C THR A 19 4.80 -39.63 33.88
N ALA A 20 5.41 -38.56 33.39
CA ALA A 20 6.02 -38.48 32.06
C ALA A 20 7.35 -39.27 32.04
N LYS A 21 7.58 -40.11 31.03
CA LYS A 21 8.80 -40.93 30.92
C LYS A 21 9.42 -40.88 29.54
N ASN A 22 10.75 -40.94 29.49
CA ASN A 22 11.52 -41.19 28.28
C ASN A 22 11.51 -42.69 27.95
N GLU A 23 10.39 -43.16 27.41
CA GLU A 23 10.22 -44.53 26.93
C GLU A 23 9.36 -44.56 25.67
N SER A 24 9.75 -45.42 24.73
CA SER A 24 9.00 -45.62 23.48
C SER A 24 8.23 -46.93 23.52
N VAL A 25 6.90 -46.82 23.59
CA VAL A 25 5.96 -47.97 23.56
C VAL A 25 5.21 -48.08 22.24
N ALA A 26 5.28 -47.04 21.39
CA ALA A 26 4.67 -46.97 20.07
C ALA A 26 5.64 -46.30 19.08
N ALA A 27 5.67 -46.78 17.84
CA ALA A 27 6.57 -46.25 16.80
C ALA A 27 6.29 -44.76 16.55
N GLY A 28 7.35 -43.94 16.53
CA GLY A 28 7.25 -42.49 16.35
C GLY A 28 6.96 -41.69 17.63
N PHE A 29 6.79 -42.35 18.77
CA PHE A 29 6.54 -41.71 20.06
C PHE A 29 7.68 -42.03 21.05
N PRO A 30 8.63 -41.10 21.26
CA PRO A 30 9.76 -41.31 22.16
C PRO A 30 9.41 -41.25 23.66
N TYR A 31 8.23 -40.75 24.02
CA TYR A 31 7.83 -40.57 25.42
C TYR A 31 6.47 -41.20 25.74
N THR A 32 6.24 -41.53 27.01
CA THR A 32 4.91 -41.89 27.55
C THR A 32 4.46 -40.96 28.67
N SER A 33 3.15 -40.85 28.85
CA SER A 33 2.51 -40.14 29.97
C SER A 33 1.06 -40.62 30.13
N SER A 34 0.19 -39.90 30.85
CA SER A 34 -1.25 -40.17 30.90
C SER A 34 -2.11 -38.92 30.68
N ARG A 35 -3.30 -39.15 30.12
CA ARG A 35 -4.42 -38.21 30.06
C ARG A 35 -5.66 -38.90 30.61
N ILE A 36 -6.21 -38.39 31.70
CA ILE A 36 -7.38 -38.93 32.41
C ILE A 36 -8.56 -38.02 32.12
N ASN A 37 -9.75 -38.57 31.92
CA ASN A 37 -10.98 -37.79 31.79
C ASN A 37 -12.18 -38.39 32.56
N THR A 38 -13.17 -37.54 32.83
CA THR A 38 -14.42 -37.93 33.50
C THR A 38 -15.64 -38.02 32.59
N LYS A 39 -15.47 -37.94 31.26
CA LYS A 39 -16.59 -37.94 30.30
C LYS A 39 -17.52 -39.14 30.53
N GLY A 40 -18.81 -38.89 30.69
CA GLY A 40 -19.83 -39.91 30.95
C GLY A 40 -19.74 -40.58 32.33
N LYS A 41 -18.93 -40.03 33.25
CA LYS A 41 -18.77 -40.48 34.64
C LYS A 41 -19.10 -39.35 35.63
N LEU A 42 -18.56 -38.17 35.38
CA LEU A 42 -18.86 -36.93 36.07
C LEU A 42 -18.84 -35.82 35.03
N ASP A 43 -20.04 -35.41 34.65
CA ASP A 43 -20.33 -34.27 33.80
C ASP A 43 -21.16 -33.30 34.66
N PHE A 44 -20.84 -32.01 34.61
CA PHE A 44 -21.54 -31.01 35.42
C PHE A 44 -21.57 -29.67 34.70
N LYS A 45 -22.55 -28.85 35.06
CA LYS A 45 -22.66 -27.47 34.62
C LYS A 45 -22.73 -26.54 35.82
N TYR A 46 -21.90 -25.51 35.78
CA TYR A 46 -21.75 -24.48 36.80
C TYR A 46 -21.27 -25.01 38.16
N GLY A 47 -20.87 -24.07 39.02
CA GLY A 47 -20.35 -24.34 40.37
C GLY A 47 -18.88 -23.96 40.49
N ARG A 48 -18.20 -24.56 41.47
CA ARG A 48 -16.75 -24.40 41.65
C ARG A 48 -16.05 -25.72 41.40
N VAL A 49 -15.00 -25.70 40.60
CA VAL A 49 -14.12 -26.85 40.38
C VAL A 49 -12.70 -26.44 40.73
N GLU A 50 -12.04 -27.27 41.55
CA GLU A 50 -10.74 -26.96 42.13
C GLU A 50 -9.85 -28.20 42.20
N ALA A 51 -8.55 -28.05 41.96
CA ALA A 51 -7.55 -29.07 42.19
C ALA A 51 -6.34 -28.51 42.96
N SER A 52 -5.75 -29.35 43.83
CA SER A 52 -4.46 -29.08 44.47
C SER A 52 -3.37 -29.84 43.71
N ILE A 53 -2.54 -29.11 42.97
CA ILE A 53 -1.61 -29.66 41.97
C ILE A 53 -0.19 -29.11 42.20
N LYS A 54 0.81 -29.97 41.99
CA LYS A 54 2.21 -29.61 41.82
C LYS A 54 2.71 -30.15 40.49
N ALA A 55 3.28 -29.28 39.66
CA ALA A 55 3.80 -29.63 38.34
C ALA A 55 5.32 -29.93 38.37
N PRO A 56 5.84 -30.74 37.44
CA PRO A 56 7.28 -30.88 37.25
C PRO A 56 7.86 -29.67 36.49
N ALA A 57 9.13 -29.37 36.74
CA ALA A 57 9.88 -28.30 36.08
C ALA A 57 10.52 -28.76 34.76
N GLY A 58 10.56 -27.88 33.75
CA GLY A 58 11.49 -28.00 32.62
C GLY A 58 10.89 -27.87 31.22
N GLN A 59 11.79 -27.61 30.27
CA GLN A 59 11.47 -27.36 28.87
C GLN A 59 10.83 -28.60 28.21
N GLY A 60 9.70 -28.38 27.55
CA GLY A 60 8.90 -29.41 26.90
C GLY A 60 7.86 -30.08 27.82
N LEU A 61 7.79 -29.77 29.11
CA LEU A 61 6.75 -30.31 29.99
C LEU A 61 5.53 -29.38 30.01
N TRP A 62 4.34 -29.97 29.95
CA TRP A 62 3.07 -29.24 29.95
C TRP A 62 2.04 -29.96 30.82
N SER A 63 1.90 -29.52 32.07
CA SER A 63 0.85 -30.00 32.98
C SER A 63 -0.45 -29.26 32.72
N ALA A 64 -1.58 -29.97 32.67
CA ALA A 64 -2.89 -29.38 32.42
C ALA A 64 -3.98 -29.99 33.32
N PHE A 65 -4.84 -29.12 33.85
CA PHE A 65 -6.11 -29.40 34.50
C PHE A 65 -7.18 -28.53 33.87
N TRP A 66 -8.08 -29.17 33.15
CA TRP A 66 -8.93 -28.49 32.18
C TRP A 66 -10.24 -29.23 31.99
N MET A 67 -11.15 -28.63 31.22
CA MET A 67 -12.48 -29.16 30.97
C MET A 67 -12.90 -28.98 29.52
N LEU A 68 -13.63 -29.96 28.99
CA LEU A 68 -14.27 -29.90 27.68
C LEU A 68 -15.76 -30.17 27.82
N SER A 69 -16.58 -29.64 26.91
CA SER A 69 -17.99 -29.99 26.85
C SER A 69 -18.18 -31.49 26.58
N SER A 70 -19.15 -32.09 27.26
CA SER A 70 -19.45 -33.51 27.12
C SER A 70 -20.30 -33.78 25.88
N ASP A 71 -21.39 -33.02 25.72
CA ASP A 71 -22.30 -33.04 24.57
C ASP A 71 -22.68 -31.59 24.23
N SER A 72 -22.05 -31.02 23.20
CA SER A 72 -22.32 -29.64 22.75
C SER A 72 -23.28 -29.62 21.56
N PRO A 73 -24.28 -28.72 21.53
CA PRO A 73 -25.09 -28.48 20.34
C PRO A 73 -24.39 -27.55 19.32
N TYR A 74 -23.24 -26.97 19.66
CA TYR A 74 -22.54 -25.95 18.85
C TYR A 74 -21.54 -26.57 17.86
N GLY A 75 -21.99 -27.59 17.13
CA GLY A 75 -21.15 -28.39 16.24
C GLY A 75 -20.30 -29.44 16.97
N ASP A 76 -19.46 -30.14 16.21
CA ASP A 76 -18.60 -31.22 16.68
C ASP A 76 -17.10 -30.83 16.76
N THR A 77 -16.79 -29.61 16.37
CA THR A 77 -15.41 -29.14 16.17
C THR A 77 -15.02 -28.14 17.25
N TRP A 78 -13.88 -28.39 17.89
CA TRP A 78 -13.23 -27.42 18.78
C TRP A 78 -12.79 -26.17 17.98
N ALA A 79 -12.84 -24.94 18.48
CA ALA A 79 -13.17 -24.53 19.84
C ALA A 79 -14.62 -24.04 20.01
N ALA A 80 -15.45 -24.12 18.97
CA ALA A 80 -16.85 -23.68 19.03
C ALA A 80 -17.67 -24.41 20.11
N THR A 81 -17.20 -25.58 20.56
CA THR A 81 -17.78 -26.36 21.65
C THR A 81 -17.27 -26.02 23.05
N GLY A 82 -16.28 -25.14 23.17
CA GLY A 82 -15.77 -24.59 24.42
C GLY A 82 -14.74 -25.45 25.15
N GLU A 83 -13.71 -24.81 25.69
CA GLU A 83 -12.69 -25.38 26.57
C GLU A 83 -12.40 -24.43 27.73
N ILE A 84 -12.25 -24.97 28.95
CA ILE A 84 -11.86 -24.20 30.15
C ILE A 84 -10.62 -24.86 30.75
N ASP A 85 -9.47 -24.24 30.57
CA ASP A 85 -8.21 -24.62 31.18
C ASP A 85 -8.06 -23.93 32.53
N ILE A 86 -8.34 -24.67 33.60
CA ILE A 86 -8.29 -24.16 34.97
C ILE A 86 -6.84 -23.93 35.40
N PHE A 87 -5.93 -24.80 34.93
CA PHE A 87 -4.51 -24.70 35.17
C PHE A 87 -3.72 -25.33 34.03
N GLU A 88 -2.80 -24.55 33.50
CA GLU A 88 -1.71 -25.02 32.64
C GLU A 88 -0.38 -24.55 33.22
N ALA A 89 0.64 -25.40 33.16
CA ALA A 89 2.03 -25.05 33.41
C ALA A 89 2.87 -25.57 32.24
N ILE A 90 3.31 -24.66 31.38
CA ILE A 90 4.03 -24.88 30.12
C ILE A 90 5.46 -24.39 30.31
N ASN A 91 6.44 -25.26 30.03
CA ASN A 91 7.86 -24.97 30.26
C ASN A 91 8.16 -24.37 31.65
N PRO A 92 7.54 -24.86 32.74
CA PRO A 92 7.63 -24.16 34.02
C PRO A 92 9.08 -24.06 34.51
N THR A 93 9.47 -22.88 34.99
CA THR A 93 10.78 -22.54 35.57
C THR A 93 11.96 -22.54 34.58
N THR A 94 11.69 -22.52 33.29
CA THR A 94 12.75 -22.35 32.27
C THR A 94 13.12 -20.88 32.07
N GLY A 95 12.21 -19.96 32.37
CA GLY A 95 12.37 -18.54 32.08
C GLY A 95 12.41 -18.22 30.58
N THR A 96 11.88 -19.12 29.74
CA THR A 96 11.71 -18.86 28.31
C THR A 96 10.47 -18.00 28.07
N ASP A 97 10.37 -17.37 26.89
CA ASP A 97 9.19 -16.55 26.54
C ASP A 97 7.89 -17.37 26.48
N LEU A 98 8.02 -18.69 26.35
CA LEU A 98 6.93 -19.68 26.37
C LEU A 98 6.66 -20.26 27.77
N ASP A 99 7.34 -19.78 28.82
CA ASP A 99 7.02 -20.12 30.21
C ASP A 99 5.66 -19.50 30.59
N PHE A 100 4.69 -20.36 30.86
CA PHE A 100 3.33 -19.97 31.20
C PHE A 100 2.81 -20.82 32.35
N THR A 101 2.28 -20.14 33.37
CA THR A 101 1.46 -20.75 34.40
C THR A 101 0.18 -19.93 34.54
N GLY A 102 -0.97 -20.54 34.30
CA GLY A 102 -2.20 -19.77 34.16
C GLY A 102 -3.43 -20.62 33.86
N GLY A 103 -4.51 -19.93 33.53
CA GLY A 103 -5.73 -20.52 32.98
C GLY A 103 -6.10 -19.88 31.65
N THR A 104 -6.89 -20.59 30.86
CA THR A 104 -7.30 -20.18 29.51
C THR A 104 -8.74 -20.61 29.28
N ILE A 105 -9.50 -19.86 28.49
CA ILE A 105 -10.70 -20.37 27.86
C ILE A 105 -10.53 -20.32 26.34
N TYR A 106 -11.00 -21.35 25.63
CA TYR A 106 -11.10 -21.34 24.17
C TYR A 106 -12.56 -21.32 23.74
N HIS A 107 -12.85 -20.46 22.76
CA HIS A 107 -14.20 -20.19 22.26
C HIS A 107 -14.14 -19.68 20.81
N GLY A 108 -15.25 -19.16 20.30
CA GLY A 108 -15.32 -18.51 19.00
C GLY A 108 -15.63 -19.49 17.88
N PHE A 109 -14.81 -19.48 16.84
CA PHE A 109 -14.95 -20.34 15.66
C PHE A 109 -14.32 -21.73 15.89
N PRO A 110 -14.64 -22.72 15.04
CA PRO A 110 -13.84 -23.93 14.91
C PRO A 110 -12.39 -23.59 14.57
N SER A 111 -11.48 -24.53 14.87
CA SER A 111 -10.10 -24.46 14.44
C SER A 111 -10.01 -24.28 12.92
N PRO A 112 -9.14 -23.38 12.42
CA PRO A 112 -8.06 -22.70 13.13
C PRO A 112 -8.39 -21.27 13.64
N TRP A 113 -9.64 -20.81 13.58
CA TRP A 113 -10.05 -19.44 13.96
C TRP A 113 -10.56 -19.31 15.39
N GLN A 114 -10.27 -20.29 16.25
CA GLN A 114 -10.60 -20.20 17.67
C GLN A 114 -10.07 -18.91 18.29
N GLN A 115 -10.82 -18.39 19.23
CA GLN A 115 -10.43 -17.27 20.09
C GLN A 115 -10.06 -17.81 21.46
N PHE A 116 -9.21 -17.09 22.18
CA PHE A 116 -8.83 -17.46 23.54
C PHE A 116 -8.66 -16.23 24.42
N LEU A 117 -8.92 -16.43 25.71
CA LEU A 117 -8.64 -15.46 26.77
C LEU A 117 -7.85 -16.18 27.85
N ASN A 118 -6.64 -15.71 28.13
CA ASN A 118 -5.77 -16.29 29.13
C ASN A 118 -5.64 -15.38 30.36
N THR A 119 -5.24 -16.00 31.47
CA THR A 119 -4.90 -15.32 32.72
C THR A 119 -3.64 -15.96 33.28
N ARG A 120 -2.67 -15.16 33.71
CA ARG A 120 -1.45 -15.66 34.37
C ARG A 120 -1.66 -15.78 35.87
N TYR A 121 -1.04 -16.78 36.48
CA TYR A 121 -0.96 -16.93 37.92
C TYR A 121 0.45 -16.57 38.39
N ASP A 122 0.56 -15.66 39.35
CA ASP A 122 1.84 -15.31 39.98
C ASP A 122 2.21 -16.39 41.02
N VAL A 123 2.66 -17.54 40.52
CA VAL A 123 2.99 -18.71 41.33
C VAL A 123 4.05 -19.59 40.65
N ASP A 124 4.98 -20.12 41.45
CA ASP A 124 5.83 -21.23 41.03
C ASP A 124 5.07 -22.55 41.19
N ALA A 125 4.61 -23.12 40.07
CA ALA A 125 3.86 -24.37 40.03
C ALA A 125 4.68 -25.60 40.47
N THR A 126 6.01 -25.47 40.60
CA THR A 126 6.95 -26.57 40.87
C THR A 126 7.40 -26.62 42.34
N ALA A 127 7.38 -25.47 43.03
CA ALA A 127 7.84 -25.34 44.41
C ALA A 127 7.01 -26.14 45.43
N GLY A 128 5.73 -26.40 45.14
CA GLY A 128 4.80 -27.04 46.06
C GLY A 128 3.40 -27.21 45.46
N PHE A 129 2.49 -27.76 46.26
CA PHE A 129 1.07 -27.84 45.89
C PHE A 129 0.43 -26.46 45.95
N ASN A 130 -0.29 -26.12 44.89
CA ASN A 130 -1.09 -24.91 44.77
C ASN A 130 -2.53 -25.28 44.39
N ARG A 131 -3.50 -24.49 44.84
CA ARG A 131 -4.91 -24.70 44.55
C ARG A 131 -5.33 -23.85 43.35
N TYR A 132 -5.75 -24.50 42.28
CA TYR A 132 -6.25 -23.84 41.07
C TYR A 132 -7.73 -24.13 40.93
N ALA A 133 -8.53 -23.09 40.67
CA ALA A 133 -9.98 -23.24 40.58
C ALA A 133 -10.61 -22.28 39.59
N VAL A 134 -11.79 -22.67 39.09
CA VAL A 134 -12.76 -21.74 38.52
C VAL A 134 -14.05 -21.76 39.32
N GLU A 135 -14.66 -20.60 39.51
CA GLU A 135 -16.08 -20.45 39.80
C GLU A 135 -16.77 -20.11 38.49
N TRP A 136 -17.67 -20.98 38.05
CA TRP A 136 -18.33 -20.91 36.75
C TRP A 136 -19.83 -20.82 36.96
N GLU A 137 -20.44 -19.79 36.39
CA GLU A 137 -21.88 -19.55 36.41
C GLU A 137 -22.36 -19.15 35.02
N GLN A 138 -23.67 -18.99 34.88
CA GLN A 138 -24.26 -18.50 33.64
C GLN A 138 -23.67 -17.12 33.32
N ASN A 139 -23.06 -17.04 32.14
CA ASN A 139 -22.45 -15.82 31.58
C ASN A 139 -21.18 -15.31 32.28
N GLU A 140 -20.63 -16.02 33.27
CA GLU A 140 -19.41 -15.56 33.96
C GLU A 140 -18.52 -16.72 34.43
N ILE A 141 -17.21 -16.59 34.19
CA ILE A 141 -16.16 -17.52 34.64
C ILE A 141 -15.11 -16.73 35.41
N ARG A 142 -14.82 -17.16 36.64
CA ARG A 142 -13.89 -16.51 37.56
C ARG A 142 -12.74 -17.44 37.91
N PHE A 143 -11.51 -17.05 37.61
CA PHE A 143 -10.31 -17.84 37.87
C PHE A 143 -9.69 -17.52 39.22
N PHE A 144 -9.22 -18.57 39.90
CA PHE A 144 -8.58 -18.46 41.21
C PHE A 144 -7.29 -19.30 41.28
N TYR A 145 -6.28 -18.73 41.94
CA TYR A 145 -5.14 -19.49 42.45
C TYR A 145 -4.95 -19.21 43.95
N ASN A 146 -4.79 -20.25 44.76
CA ASN A 146 -4.63 -20.16 46.22
C ASN A 146 -5.67 -19.25 46.91
N ASP A 147 -6.94 -19.34 46.50
CA ASP A 147 -8.08 -18.50 46.91
C ASP A 147 -8.02 -17.02 46.47
N THR A 148 -7.01 -16.61 45.70
CA THR A 148 -6.91 -15.28 45.10
C THR A 148 -7.68 -15.26 43.79
N HIS A 149 -8.68 -14.38 43.68
CA HIS A 149 -9.39 -14.11 42.42
C HIS A 149 -8.47 -13.32 41.49
N VAL A 150 -8.25 -13.79 40.26
CA VAL A 150 -7.32 -13.16 39.32
C VAL A 150 -7.95 -12.61 38.06
N SER A 151 -9.05 -13.19 37.61
CA SER A 151 -9.70 -12.79 36.37
C SER A 151 -11.18 -13.16 36.41
N THR A 152 -12.00 -12.26 35.85
CA THR A 152 -13.40 -12.48 35.55
C THR A 152 -13.60 -12.35 34.05
N ILE A 153 -14.15 -13.38 33.43
CA ILE A 153 -14.51 -13.39 32.01
C ILE A 153 -16.04 -13.48 31.93
N THR A 154 -16.66 -12.56 31.18
CA THR A 154 -18.11 -12.51 31.00
C THR A 154 -18.50 -12.92 29.59
N SER A 155 -19.79 -13.26 29.38
CA SER A 155 -20.34 -13.61 28.06
C SER A 155 -20.29 -12.50 27.02
N GLU A 156 -19.90 -11.28 27.40
CA GLU A 156 -19.64 -10.22 26.43
C GLU A 156 -18.29 -10.42 25.74
N SER A 157 -17.33 -11.08 26.40
CA SER A 157 -15.95 -11.27 25.92
C SER A 157 -15.74 -12.59 25.18
N TYR A 158 -16.76 -13.44 25.09
CA TYR A 158 -16.70 -14.70 24.37
C TYR A 158 -17.98 -14.98 23.59
N TYR A 159 -17.88 -15.85 22.60
CA TYR A 159 -19.00 -16.30 21.77
C TYR A 159 -18.73 -17.71 21.24
N SER A 160 -19.72 -18.34 20.61
CA SER A 160 -19.53 -19.53 19.78
C SER A 160 -20.20 -19.28 18.43
N TYR A 161 -19.45 -19.49 17.35
CA TYR A 161 -19.94 -19.40 15.98
C TYR A 161 -19.66 -20.73 15.29
N TYR A 162 -20.70 -21.42 14.84
CA TYR A 162 -20.60 -22.81 14.41
C TYR A 162 -21.53 -23.10 13.23
N TYR A 163 -21.28 -24.20 12.52
CA TYR A 163 -22.21 -24.70 11.51
C TYR A 163 -23.28 -25.56 12.17
N ASP A 164 -24.52 -25.09 12.14
CA ASP A 164 -25.68 -25.83 12.62
C ASP A 164 -26.15 -26.80 11.52
N GLU A 165 -25.85 -28.08 11.71
CA GLU A 165 -26.26 -29.14 10.77
C GLU A 165 -27.79 -29.29 10.67
N ALA A 166 -28.57 -28.90 11.70
CA ALA A 166 -30.03 -28.96 11.63
C ALA A 166 -30.60 -27.77 10.86
N ALA A 167 -30.01 -26.58 11.03
CA ALA A 167 -30.39 -25.38 10.29
C ALA A 167 -29.73 -25.28 8.91
N GLN A 168 -28.76 -26.15 8.60
CA GLN A 168 -27.91 -26.13 7.40
C GLN A 168 -27.34 -24.73 7.18
N GLY A 169 -26.58 -24.23 8.15
CA GLY A 169 -25.93 -22.92 8.01
C GLY A 169 -25.06 -22.52 9.20
N TYR A 170 -24.17 -21.56 8.96
CA TYR A 170 -23.38 -20.94 10.02
C TYR A 170 -24.23 -20.00 10.88
N THR A 171 -24.04 -20.08 12.20
CA THR A 171 -24.85 -19.31 13.15
C THR A 171 -24.07 -18.93 14.39
N LEU A 172 -24.45 -17.78 14.96
CA LEU A 172 -24.00 -17.33 16.27
C LEU A 172 -24.86 -17.99 17.35
N ALA A 173 -24.20 -18.69 18.28
CA ALA A 173 -24.87 -19.31 19.41
C ALA A 173 -25.46 -18.26 20.38
N PRO A 174 -26.47 -18.63 21.20
CA PRO A 174 -27.02 -17.75 22.23
C PRO A 174 -25.98 -17.28 23.26
N ASP A 175 -26.26 -16.18 23.95
CA ASP A 175 -25.41 -15.67 25.03
C ASP A 175 -25.12 -16.74 26.09
N GLY A 176 -23.87 -16.80 26.53
CA GLY A 176 -23.39 -17.80 27.48
C GLY A 176 -22.73 -19.02 26.83
N ALA A 177 -23.01 -19.29 25.55
CA ALA A 177 -22.34 -20.32 24.77
C ALA A 177 -20.86 -19.94 24.48
N PRO A 178 -19.94 -20.92 24.44
CA PRO A 178 -20.19 -22.36 24.55
C PRO A 178 -20.21 -22.91 26.00
N PHE A 179 -20.05 -22.04 27.00
CA PHE A 179 -19.92 -22.42 28.40
C PHE A 179 -21.24 -22.54 29.15
N ASP A 180 -22.32 -22.87 28.44
CA ASP A 180 -23.67 -23.10 28.97
C ASP A 180 -24.09 -24.59 28.88
N GLN A 181 -23.15 -25.48 28.55
CA GLN A 181 -23.31 -26.93 28.45
C GLN A 181 -22.70 -27.67 29.66
N GLU A 182 -22.91 -28.98 29.76
CA GLU A 182 -22.19 -29.81 30.76
C GLU A 182 -20.76 -30.09 30.29
N PHE A 183 -19.81 -29.97 31.21
CA PHE A 183 -18.39 -30.18 30.98
C PHE A 183 -17.88 -31.36 31.82
N HIS A 184 -16.85 -32.03 31.31
CA HIS A 184 -16.09 -33.05 32.02
C HIS A 184 -14.65 -32.61 32.24
N ILE A 185 -14.03 -33.16 33.27
CA ILE A 185 -12.67 -32.83 33.68
C ILE A 185 -11.66 -33.67 32.91
N LEU A 186 -10.51 -33.06 32.62
CA LEU A 186 -9.30 -33.69 32.12
C LEU A 186 -8.08 -33.33 32.97
N LEU A 187 -7.17 -34.28 33.12
CA LEU A 187 -5.86 -34.12 33.73
C LEU A 187 -4.81 -34.80 32.86
N ASN A 188 -3.74 -34.09 32.51
CA ASN A 188 -2.60 -34.69 31.81
C ASN A 188 -1.27 -33.97 32.07
N LEU A 189 -0.20 -34.68 31.77
CA LEU A 189 1.14 -34.14 31.63
C LEU A 189 1.61 -34.42 30.19
N ALA A 190 1.50 -33.44 29.31
CA ALA A 190 1.99 -33.51 27.94
C ALA A 190 3.51 -33.29 27.88
N ILE A 191 4.12 -33.76 26.79
CA ILE A 191 5.55 -33.63 26.51
C ILE A 191 5.69 -33.13 25.07
N GLY A 192 6.22 -31.92 24.91
CA GLY A 192 6.25 -31.17 23.66
C GLY A 192 4.90 -30.53 23.30
N GLY A 193 4.88 -29.85 22.15
CA GLY A 193 3.71 -29.29 21.50
C GLY A 193 4.02 -27.90 20.97
N ASN A 194 3.11 -27.34 20.17
CA ASN A 194 3.27 -25.96 19.69
C ASN A 194 3.41 -24.97 20.86
N ALA A 195 2.66 -25.17 21.93
CA ALA A 195 2.73 -24.32 23.12
C ALA A 195 4.07 -24.41 23.86
N THR A 196 4.79 -25.54 23.77
CA THR A 196 6.15 -25.66 24.34
C THR A 196 7.24 -25.18 23.37
N GLY A 197 6.88 -24.68 22.18
CA GLY A 197 7.82 -24.31 21.11
C GLY A 197 8.36 -25.51 20.34
N ASN A 198 7.74 -26.69 20.49
CA ASN A 198 8.23 -27.97 19.97
C ASN A 198 9.65 -28.37 20.45
N GLU A 199 10.19 -27.68 21.46
CA GLU A 199 11.45 -28.00 22.10
C GLU A 199 11.24 -28.84 23.37
N ILE A 200 12.08 -29.86 23.55
CA ILE A 200 12.01 -30.80 24.68
C ILE A 200 13.42 -30.95 25.26
N ASN A 201 13.54 -30.82 26.58
CA ASN A 201 14.76 -31.16 27.30
C ASN A 201 14.62 -32.55 27.95
N ASP A 202 15.26 -33.55 27.35
CA ASP A 202 15.24 -34.93 27.86
C ASP A 202 15.72 -35.06 29.31
N ASP A 203 16.66 -34.21 29.74
CA ASP A 203 17.18 -34.23 31.11
C ASP A 203 16.13 -33.79 32.13
N ALA A 204 15.18 -32.94 31.73
CA ALA A 204 14.06 -32.53 32.57
C ALA A 204 13.05 -33.66 32.80
N ILE A 205 12.95 -34.60 31.85
CA ILE A 205 12.10 -35.80 31.96
C ILE A 205 12.83 -36.87 32.77
N GLY A 206 14.14 -37.05 32.52
CA GLY A 206 14.99 -38.01 33.22
C GLY A 206 14.41 -39.44 33.22
N ASP A 207 14.46 -40.10 34.38
CA ASP A 207 13.82 -41.41 34.61
C ASP A 207 12.30 -41.30 34.89
N GLY A 208 11.76 -40.08 34.98
CA GLY A 208 10.36 -39.78 35.27
C GLY A 208 10.16 -38.36 35.80
N ALA A 209 9.22 -37.61 35.19
CA ALA A 209 8.76 -36.30 35.67
C ALA A 209 7.30 -36.39 36.13
N ASP A 210 7.02 -35.96 37.36
CA ASP A 210 5.73 -36.20 38.02
C ASP A 210 4.88 -34.93 38.13
N MET A 211 3.64 -35.00 37.63
CA MET A 211 2.54 -34.12 38.03
C MET A 211 1.80 -34.79 39.19
N GLU A 212 1.78 -34.12 40.35
CA GLU A 212 1.17 -34.63 41.57
C GLU A 212 -0.15 -33.90 41.84
N VAL A 213 -1.21 -34.64 42.21
CA VAL A 213 -2.56 -34.11 42.47
C VAL A 213 -3.07 -34.66 43.81
N GLU A 214 -3.26 -33.80 44.82
CA GLU A 214 -3.80 -34.24 46.12
C GLU A 214 -5.31 -34.50 46.05
N TYR A 215 -6.03 -33.64 45.34
CA TYR A 215 -7.46 -33.80 45.11
C TYR A 215 -7.91 -33.04 43.87
N VAL A 216 -9.05 -33.48 43.33
CA VAL A 216 -9.94 -32.69 42.50
C VAL A 216 -11.29 -32.66 43.19
N ARG A 217 -11.90 -31.48 43.34
CA ARG A 217 -13.19 -31.30 44.00
C ARG A 217 -14.09 -30.43 43.14
N VAL A 218 -15.33 -30.89 42.99
CA VAL A 218 -16.42 -30.13 42.36
C VAL A 218 -17.42 -29.81 43.45
N TYR A 219 -17.81 -28.55 43.54
CA TYR A 219 -18.74 -28.02 44.53
C TYR A 219 -19.93 -27.38 43.82
N GLN A 220 -21.13 -27.62 44.35
CA GLN A 220 -22.31 -26.85 43.99
C GLN A 220 -22.51 -25.71 44.99
N CYS A 221 -23.05 -24.59 44.51
CA CYS A 221 -23.36 -23.43 45.33
C CYS A 221 -24.43 -23.78 46.39
N SER A 222 -24.61 -22.95 47.42
CA SER A 222 -25.65 -23.19 48.45
C SER A 222 -27.00 -22.50 48.15
N TYR A 223 -27.00 -21.59 47.17
CA TYR A 223 -28.14 -20.89 46.58
C TYR A 223 -27.78 -20.55 45.12
N GLY A 224 -28.72 -20.05 44.31
CA GLY A 224 -28.42 -19.79 42.88
C GLY A 224 -28.02 -21.06 42.12
N LEU A 225 -28.66 -22.19 42.42
CA LEU A 225 -28.24 -23.51 41.91
C LEU A 225 -28.44 -23.68 40.40
N ALA A 226 -29.45 -23.01 39.86
CA ALA A 226 -29.84 -23.18 38.46
C ALA A 226 -28.87 -22.50 37.49
N ASP A 227 -28.30 -21.37 37.91
CA ASP A 227 -27.44 -20.51 37.10
C ASP A 227 -26.02 -20.40 37.67
N GLY A 228 -25.71 -21.01 38.81
CA GLY A 228 -24.38 -20.92 39.44
C GLY A 228 -24.12 -19.63 40.20
N SER A 229 -25.04 -18.65 40.16
CA SER A 229 -24.87 -17.28 40.69
C SER A 229 -24.52 -17.21 42.17
N GLY A 230 -24.75 -18.29 42.93
CA GLY A 230 -24.40 -18.36 44.35
C GLY A 230 -22.92 -18.67 44.62
N CYS A 231 -22.12 -18.98 43.61
CA CYS A 231 -20.69 -19.27 43.72
C CYS A 231 -19.85 -18.01 43.46
N ASN A 232 -20.19 -16.87 44.06
CA ASN A 232 -19.51 -15.58 43.85
C ASN A 232 -19.02 -14.92 45.16
N SER A 233 -18.97 -15.69 46.25
CA SER A 233 -18.66 -15.14 47.58
C SER A 233 -17.21 -14.64 47.71
N ASN A 234 -16.31 -15.13 46.86
CA ASN A 234 -14.90 -14.75 46.83
C ASN A 234 -14.56 -13.83 45.65
N ALA A 235 -15.57 -13.35 44.91
CA ALA A 235 -15.34 -12.50 43.74
C ALA A 235 -14.86 -11.11 44.19
N ASP A 236 -13.64 -10.77 43.79
CA ASP A 236 -13.16 -9.40 43.74
C ASP A 236 -13.79 -8.68 42.54
N ARG A 237 -14.68 -7.72 42.81
CA ARG A 237 -15.40 -6.94 41.79
C ARG A 237 -14.64 -5.69 41.33
N THR A 238 -13.39 -5.53 41.76
CA THR A 238 -12.52 -4.42 41.34
C THR A 238 -11.62 -4.81 40.18
N LEU A 239 -11.58 -6.08 39.80
CA LEU A 239 -10.87 -6.54 38.62
C LEU A 239 -11.61 -6.11 37.35
N ASP A 240 -10.85 -5.62 36.38
CA ASP A 240 -11.38 -5.32 35.06
C ASP A 240 -11.72 -6.62 34.32
N THR A 241 -12.78 -6.58 33.51
CA THR A 241 -13.16 -7.67 32.63
C THR A 241 -12.60 -7.44 31.23
N PRO A 242 -12.27 -8.49 30.46
CA PRO A 242 -11.85 -8.34 29.07
C PRO A 242 -12.88 -7.57 28.23
N ALA A 243 -12.41 -6.92 27.17
CA ALA A 243 -13.28 -6.20 26.25
C ALA A 243 -14.34 -7.13 25.62
N ALA A 244 -15.46 -6.54 25.20
CA ALA A 244 -16.48 -7.28 24.49
C ALA A 244 -15.94 -7.77 23.12
N LEU A 245 -16.31 -8.99 22.74
CA LEU A 245 -15.83 -9.65 21.53
C LEU A 245 -16.99 -10.37 20.83
N ARG A 246 -17.17 -10.10 19.55
CA ARG A 246 -18.17 -10.72 18.67
C ARG A 246 -17.53 -10.96 17.30
N PRO A 247 -17.99 -11.96 16.53
CA PRO A 247 -17.49 -12.17 15.18
C PRO A 247 -17.92 -11.01 14.28
N GLY A 248 -17.02 -10.56 13.40
CA GLY A 248 -17.39 -9.73 12.28
C GLY A 248 -18.13 -10.58 11.25
N THR A 249 -19.27 -10.12 10.75
CA THR A 249 -20.10 -10.85 9.79
C THR A 249 -20.48 -9.96 8.62
N ALA A 250 -20.53 -10.51 7.42
CA ALA A 250 -21.05 -9.84 6.24
C ALA A 250 -21.98 -10.76 5.44
N ALA A 251 -22.91 -10.15 4.72
CA ALA A 251 -23.86 -10.83 3.84
C ALA A 251 -24.02 -10.02 2.56
N TYR A 252 -23.99 -10.71 1.43
CA TYR A 252 -24.07 -10.15 0.10
C TYR A 252 -25.12 -10.92 -0.70
N ASP A 253 -26.11 -10.21 -1.20
CA ASP A 253 -27.07 -10.79 -2.13
C ASP A 253 -26.34 -11.06 -3.45
N ILE A 254 -26.48 -12.28 -3.99
CA ILE A 254 -26.05 -12.64 -5.34
C ILE A 254 -27.25 -12.53 -6.29
N TYR A 255 -28.41 -13.01 -5.82
CA TYR A 255 -29.67 -12.89 -6.53
C TYR A 255 -30.84 -12.82 -5.54
N THR A 256 -31.62 -11.74 -5.63
CA THR A 256 -32.88 -11.56 -4.89
C THR A 256 -33.81 -10.77 -5.79
N ASP A 257 -34.81 -11.43 -6.37
CA ASP A 257 -35.67 -10.89 -7.43
C ASP A 257 -34.93 -10.40 -8.71
N GLY A 258 -33.66 -10.79 -8.87
CA GLY A 258 -32.77 -10.40 -9.96
C GLY A 258 -31.29 -10.43 -9.52
N PRO A 259 -30.33 -10.43 -10.46
CA PRO A 259 -28.90 -10.33 -10.12
C PRO A 259 -28.57 -9.07 -9.32
N ALA A 260 -27.75 -9.21 -8.29
CA ALA A 260 -27.40 -8.10 -7.43
C ALA A 260 -26.49 -7.06 -8.11
N THR A 261 -26.37 -5.89 -7.50
CA THR A 261 -25.38 -4.87 -7.88
C THR A 261 -24.65 -4.43 -6.63
N TYR A 262 -23.32 -4.56 -6.62
CA TYR A 262 -22.49 -4.10 -5.53
C TYR A 262 -22.06 -2.66 -5.77
N GLU A 263 -22.09 -1.86 -4.72
CA GLU A 263 -21.74 -0.44 -4.76
C GLU A 263 -20.79 -0.12 -3.61
N TRP A 264 -19.66 0.51 -3.95
CA TRP A 264 -18.68 1.02 -2.99
C TRP A 264 -18.48 2.51 -3.24
N THR A 265 -18.31 3.30 -2.19
CA THR A 265 -17.86 4.68 -2.31
C THR A 265 -16.47 4.78 -1.73
N VAL A 266 -15.46 5.01 -2.57
CA VAL A 266 -14.05 5.08 -2.18
C VAL A 266 -13.49 6.42 -2.62
N ALA A 267 -12.84 7.15 -1.70
CA ALA A 267 -12.32 8.50 -1.95
C ALA A 267 -13.33 9.51 -2.55
N GLY A 268 -14.63 9.35 -2.24
CA GLY A 268 -15.69 10.20 -2.77
C GLY A 268 -16.20 9.82 -4.18
N GLU A 269 -15.61 8.80 -4.80
CA GLU A 269 -16.08 8.21 -6.06
C GLU A 269 -16.89 6.94 -5.80
N THR A 270 -17.96 6.74 -6.56
CA THR A 270 -18.83 5.57 -6.44
C THR A 270 -18.48 4.55 -7.52
N PHE A 271 -18.05 3.37 -7.09
CA PHE A 271 -17.80 2.20 -7.92
C PHE A 271 -19.02 1.28 -7.87
N VAL A 272 -19.56 0.94 -9.03
CA VAL A 272 -20.75 0.10 -9.17
C VAL A 272 -20.39 -1.11 -10.00
N ARG A 273 -20.64 -2.32 -9.48
CA ARG A 273 -20.40 -3.58 -10.17
C ARG A 273 -21.67 -4.43 -10.18
N PRO A 274 -22.42 -4.45 -11.30
CA PRO A 274 -23.58 -5.31 -11.46
C PRO A 274 -23.17 -6.77 -11.73
N LEU A 275 -23.95 -7.70 -11.20
CA LEU A 275 -23.91 -9.10 -11.59
C LEU A 275 -24.88 -9.35 -12.76
N ALA A 276 -24.59 -10.37 -13.56
CA ALA A 276 -25.45 -10.83 -14.63
C ALA A 276 -25.74 -12.32 -14.53
N LEU A 277 -26.93 -12.73 -14.98
CA LEU A 277 -27.36 -14.12 -15.06
C LEU A 277 -27.30 -14.59 -16.52
N ALA A 278 -26.59 -15.69 -16.80
CA ALA A 278 -26.55 -16.28 -18.14
C ALA A 278 -26.33 -17.79 -18.15
N THR A 279 -26.64 -18.40 -19.29
CA THR A 279 -26.27 -19.79 -19.61
C THR A 279 -24.92 -19.81 -20.30
N PHE A 280 -23.91 -20.40 -19.69
CA PHE A 280 -22.57 -20.54 -20.29
C PHE A 280 -22.42 -21.87 -21.03
N PHE A 281 -23.14 -22.91 -20.60
CA PHE A 281 -23.21 -24.21 -21.27
C PHE A 281 -24.66 -24.70 -21.31
N ASP A 282 -25.24 -24.88 -22.50
CA ASP A 282 -26.65 -25.28 -22.65
C ASP A 282 -26.84 -26.76 -23.05
N ASN A 283 -25.74 -27.52 -23.17
CA ASN A 283 -25.68 -28.90 -23.65
C ASN A 283 -26.50 -29.16 -24.93
N ASP A 284 -26.15 -28.44 -26.02
CA ASP A 284 -26.83 -28.51 -27.32
C ASP A 284 -28.32 -28.10 -27.24
N GLY A 285 -28.63 -27.12 -26.39
CA GLY A 285 -29.98 -26.61 -26.16
C GLY A 285 -30.87 -27.49 -25.30
N ALA A 286 -30.28 -28.40 -24.51
CA ALA A 286 -31.01 -29.24 -23.56
C ALA A 286 -31.49 -28.45 -22.33
N LEU A 287 -30.77 -27.38 -21.95
CA LEU A 287 -31.09 -26.50 -20.84
C LEU A 287 -31.94 -25.31 -21.30
N MET A 288 -33.04 -25.07 -20.58
CA MET A 288 -33.83 -23.85 -20.60
C MET A 288 -33.67 -23.14 -19.26
N LEU A 289 -33.26 -21.87 -19.31
CA LEU A 289 -33.17 -20.96 -18.17
C LEU A 289 -34.15 -19.81 -18.37
N ALA A 290 -34.91 -19.46 -17.34
CA ALA A 290 -35.79 -18.30 -17.36
C ALA A 290 -35.93 -17.67 -15.97
N GLU A 291 -36.17 -16.36 -15.93
CA GLU A 291 -36.68 -15.69 -14.73
C GLU A 291 -38.21 -15.67 -14.80
N ILE A 292 -38.87 -16.19 -13.75
CA ILE A 292 -40.33 -16.29 -13.67
C ILE A 292 -40.85 -15.72 -12.34
N ALA A 293 -42.11 -15.28 -12.32
CA ALA A 293 -42.71 -14.74 -11.10
C ALA A 293 -42.91 -15.83 -10.02
N ASP A 294 -42.46 -15.57 -8.79
CA ASP A 294 -42.80 -16.41 -7.64
C ASP A 294 -44.30 -16.25 -7.33
N PRO A 295 -45.08 -17.35 -7.22
CA PRO A 295 -46.45 -17.34 -6.73
C PRO A 295 -46.69 -16.58 -5.41
N ASN A 296 -45.68 -16.46 -4.54
CA ASN A 296 -45.74 -15.72 -3.28
C ASN A 296 -45.32 -14.24 -3.41
N GLY A 297 -44.88 -13.82 -4.61
CA GLY A 297 -44.41 -12.48 -4.95
C GLY A 297 -42.90 -12.43 -5.05
N GLY A 298 -42.37 -11.84 -6.13
CA GLY A 298 -40.95 -11.81 -6.45
C GLY A 298 -40.64 -12.47 -7.81
N THR A 299 -39.36 -12.72 -8.07
CA THR A 299 -38.84 -13.37 -9.29
C THR A 299 -37.84 -14.46 -8.93
N MET A 300 -38.11 -15.70 -9.35
CA MET A 300 -37.24 -16.85 -9.16
C MET A 300 -36.64 -17.35 -10.49
N ILE A 301 -35.53 -18.06 -10.40
CA ILE A 301 -34.85 -18.70 -11.53
C ILE A 301 -35.49 -20.07 -11.79
N ASP A 302 -35.97 -20.30 -13.00
CA ASP A 302 -36.50 -21.57 -13.51
C ASP A 302 -35.44 -22.28 -14.35
N VAL A 303 -35.03 -23.46 -13.88
CA VAL A 303 -34.06 -24.34 -14.52
C VAL A 303 -34.79 -25.57 -15.01
N ASN A 304 -34.87 -25.76 -16.32
CA ASN A 304 -35.47 -26.95 -16.92
C ASN A 304 -34.52 -27.56 -17.95
N THR A 305 -33.96 -28.72 -17.65
CA THR A 305 -33.05 -29.43 -18.54
C THR A 305 -33.47 -30.87 -18.78
N THR A 306 -33.23 -31.34 -20.01
CA THR A 306 -33.37 -32.76 -20.37
C THR A 306 -32.09 -33.57 -20.16
N GLY A 307 -30.99 -32.91 -19.77
CA GLY A 307 -29.70 -33.50 -19.46
C GLY A 307 -28.61 -32.44 -19.43
N GLY A 308 -28.01 -32.18 -18.27
CA GLY A 308 -26.85 -31.28 -18.13
C GLY A 308 -27.12 -29.80 -18.43
N GLY A 309 -26.03 -29.07 -18.71
CA GLY A 309 -26.02 -27.61 -18.86
C GLY A 309 -25.70 -26.90 -17.54
N ASN A 310 -25.40 -25.61 -17.59
CA ASN A 310 -25.26 -24.76 -16.41
C ASN A 310 -25.75 -23.34 -16.64
N PHE A 311 -26.10 -22.67 -15.55
CA PHE A 311 -26.18 -21.22 -15.53
C PHE A 311 -25.21 -20.66 -14.50
N SER A 312 -24.86 -19.40 -14.73
CA SER A 312 -23.86 -18.68 -13.96
C SER A 312 -24.39 -17.29 -13.60
N ILE A 313 -24.08 -16.84 -12.39
CA ILE A 313 -24.20 -15.46 -11.96
C ILE A 313 -22.79 -14.91 -11.78
N TYR A 314 -22.41 -13.96 -12.63
CA TYR A 314 -21.03 -13.54 -12.85
C TYR A 314 -20.91 -12.01 -12.87
N SER A 315 -19.69 -11.48 -12.77
CA SER A 315 -19.44 -10.05 -12.90
C SER A 315 -19.71 -9.58 -14.33
N ASP A 316 -20.66 -8.66 -14.53
CA ASP A 316 -21.08 -8.22 -15.87
C ASP A 316 -19.99 -7.40 -16.59
N ASP A 317 -19.10 -6.75 -15.83
CA ASP A 317 -17.96 -5.99 -16.33
C ASP A 317 -16.72 -6.86 -16.67
N GLY A 318 -16.73 -8.14 -16.28
CA GLY A 318 -15.61 -9.06 -16.47
C GLY A 318 -14.48 -8.93 -15.45
N GLU A 319 -14.61 -8.06 -14.45
CA GLU A 319 -13.62 -7.87 -13.39
C GLU A 319 -13.88 -8.81 -12.21
N GLY A 320 -12.82 -9.36 -11.62
CA GLY A 320 -12.94 -10.29 -10.49
C GLY A 320 -13.26 -9.62 -9.16
N PHE A 321 -13.85 -10.40 -8.27
CA PHE A 321 -14.06 -10.09 -6.87
C PHE A 321 -12.97 -10.70 -6.02
N GLU A 322 -12.32 -9.90 -5.18
CA GLU A 322 -11.49 -10.42 -4.10
C GLU A 322 -12.36 -10.67 -2.86
N LEU A 323 -12.44 -11.93 -2.45
CA LEU A 323 -13.14 -12.40 -1.27
C LEU A 323 -12.12 -12.65 -0.15
N PHE A 324 -12.21 -11.91 0.95
CA PHE A 324 -11.26 -12.02 2.07
C PHE A 324 -11.90 -12.66 3.31
N GLU A 325 -11.10 -13.43 4.05
CA GLU A 325 -11.49 -14.09 5.31
C GLU A 325 -12.74 -14.96 5.13
N MET A 326 -12.80 -15.75 4.06
CA MET A 326 -13.93 -16.64 3.72
C MET A 326 -13.58 -18.13 3.73
N GLU A 327 -12.33 -18.49 3.99
CA GLU A 327 -11.84 -19.87 3.92
C GLU A 327 -12.33 -20.73 5.08
N ASN A 328 -12.99 -20.20 6.11
CA ASN A 328 -13.45 -21.03 7.24
C ASN A 328 -14.95 -20.96 7.47
N ALA A 329 -15.48 -19.77 7.73
CA ALA A 329 -16.90 -19.57 8.07
C ALA A 329 -17.62 -18.69 7.05
N ALA A 330 -17.56 -19.09 5.78
CA ALA A 330 -18.39 -18.53 4.71
C ALA A 330 -19.22 -19.61 4.01
N GLU A 331 -20.38 -19.21 3.51
CA GLU A 331 -21.32 -20.08 2.82
C GLU A 331 -22.16 -19.34 1.78
N ILE A 332 -22.46 -20.03 0.69
CA ILE A 332 -23.51 -19.64 -0.24
C ILE A 332 -24.81 -20.29 0.23
N ARG A 333 -25.85 -19.49 0.42
CA ARG A 333 -27.19 -19.97 0.78
C ARG A 333 -28.17 -19.63 -0.33
N PHE A 334 -29.08 -20.56 -0.62
CA PHE A 334 -30.15 -20.33 -1.59
C PHE A 334 -31.35 -21.23 -1.30
N ASN A 335 -32.52 -20.82 -1.74
CA ASN A 335 -33.72 -21.63 -1.70
C ASN A 335 -33.84 -22.45 -3.00
N LEU A 336 -34.16 -23.73 -2.85
CA LEU A 336 -34.31 -24.69 -3.94
C LEU A 336 -35.66 -25.41 -3.83
N TYR A 337 -36.38 -25.51 -4.93
CA TYR A 337 -37.54 -26.38 -5.08
C TYR A 337 -37.29 -27.33 -6.24
N ILE A 338 -37.38 -28.64 -6.01
CA ILE A 338 -37.23 -29.66 -7.05
C ILE A 338 -38.61 -30.22 -7.40
N ASP A 339 -38.99 -30.12 -8.68
CA ASP A 339 -40.20 -30.75 -9.22
C ASP A 339 -39.93 -32.23 -9.52
N SER A 340 -40.44 -33.10 -8.63
CA SER A 340 -40.18 -34.53 -8.69
C SER A 340 -40.77 -35.21 -9.92
N ALA A 341 -41.79 -34.60 -10.55
CA ALA A 341 -42.44 -35.16 -11.73
C ALA A 341 -41.56 -35.06 -12.98
N ASN A 342 -40.61 -34.12 -13.00
CA ASN A 342 -39.78 -33.80 -14.16
C ASN A 342 -38.27 -33.86 -13.86
N THR A 343 -37.89 -34.36 -12.67
CA THR A 343 -36.49 -34.53 -12.27
C THR A 343 -36.15 -36.00 -12.10
N ASP A 344 -34.96 -36.40 -12.55
CA ASP A 344 -34.43 -37.75 -12.31
C ASP A 344 -34.07 -37.92 -10.83
N ALA A 345 -34.76 -38.83 -10.15
CA ALA A 345 -34.57 -39.05 -8.72
C ALA A 345 -33.18 -39.59 -8.36
N ASP A 346 -32.52 -40.29 -9.28
CA ASP A 346 -31.15 -40.80 -9.11
C ASP A 346 -30.08 -39.82 -9.68
N GLY A 347 -30.50 -38.61 -10.07
CA GLY A 347 -29.64 -37.60 -10.65
C GLY A 347 -28.77 -36.85 -9.62
N THR A 348 -27.83 -36.05 -10.13
CA THR A 348 -26.98 -35.17 -9.33
C THR A 348 -26.97 -33.76 -9.91
N PHE A 349 -26.52 -32.78 -9.11
CA PHE A 349 -26.16 -31.45 -9.58
C PHE A 349 -24.99 -30.90 -8.76
N GLN A 350 -24.35 -29.86 -9.26
CA GLN A 350 -23.23 -29.19 -8.62
C GLN A 350 -23.54 -27.71 -8.42
N VAL A 351 -23.14 -27.19 -7.27
CA VAL A 351 -23.01 -25.74 -7.03
C VAL A 351 -21.54 -25.39 -7.10
N LYS A 352 -21.18 -24.35 -7.84
CA LYS A 352 -19.78 -23.94 -8.04
C LYS A 352 -19.60 -22.44 -7.83
N MET A 353 -18.34 -22.08 -7.62
CA MET A 353 -17.80 -20.72 -7.72
C MET A 353 -16.53 -20.84 -8.57
N ASP A 354 -16.24 -19.85 -9.42
CA ASP A 354 -15.05 -19.88 -10.26
C ASP A 354 -14.36 -18.52 -10.43
N SER A 355 -13.04 -18.58 -10.58
CA SER A 355 -12.12 -17.47 -10.84
C SER A 355 -11.78 -17.40 -12.33
N GLY A 356 -12.71 -17.87 -13.18
CA GLY A 356 -12.49 -18.12 -14.60
C GLY A 356 -12.14 -19.59 -14.87
N PHE A 357 -12.91 -20.24 -15.74
CA PHE A 357 -12.67 -21.62 -16.11
C PHE A 357 -11.23 -21.83 -16.67
N PRO A 358 -10.46 -22.80 -16.18
CA PRO A 358 -10.90 -23.92 -15.33
C PRO A 358 -10.63 -23.78 -13.82
N ALA A 359 -10.28 -22.59 -13.32
CA ALA A 359 -10.03 -22.31 -11.90
C ALA A 359 -11.34 -22.20 -11.11
N LEU A 360 -11.77 -23.29 -10.47
CA LEU A 360 -13.07 -23.37 -9.81
C LEU A 360 -13.07 -24.30 -8.60
N GLY A 361 -14.11 -24.18 -7.77
CA GLY A 361 -14.42 -25.08 -6.67
C GLY A 361 -15.89 -25.46 -6.72
N PHE A 362 -16.23 -26.69 -6.34
CA PHE A 362 -17.62 -27.18 -6.46
C PHE A 362 -18.06 -28.06 -5.29
N LYS A 363 -19.37 -28.11 -5.06
CA LYS A 363 -20.02 -29.09 -4.18
C LYS A 363 -21.08 -29.84 -4.97
N GLU A 364 -20.96 -31.17 -4.98
CA GLU A 364 -21.95 -32.06 -5.60
C GLU A 364 -23.04 -32.47 -4.62
N PHE A 365 -24.28 -32.54 -5.13
CA PHE A 365 -25.49 -32.94 -4.43
C PHE A 365 -26.18 -34.09 -5.18
N SER A 366 -26.72 -35.03 -4.41
CA SER A 366 -27.60 -36.10 -4.89
C SER A 366 -29.05 -35.64 -4.76
N VAL A 367 -29.84 -35.75 -5.83
CA VAL A 367 -31.27 -35.39 -5.80
C VAL A 367 -32.03 -36.25 -4.80
N ALA A 368 -31.67 -37.53 -4.68
CA ALA A 368 -32.33 -38.47 -3.77
C ALA A 368 -32.23 -38.09 -2.27
N ASP A 369 -31.25 -37.26 -1.91
CA ASP A 369 -30.99 -36.86 -0.52
C ASP A 369 -31.70 -35.55 -0.14
N LEU A 370 -32.36 -34.88 -1.10
CA LEU A 370 -33.01 -33.59 -0.91
C LEU A 370 -34.53 -33.68 -0.87
N PRO A 371 -35.21 -32.82 -0.09
CA PRO A 371 -36.65 -32.65 -0.16
C PRO A 371 -37.14 -32.39 -1.59
N GLN A 372 -38.27 -33.00 -1.92
CA GLN A 372 -38.89 -32.92 -3.24
C GLN A 372 -40.29 -32.31 -3.10
N ASP A 373 -40.70 -31.53 -4.09
CA ASP A 373 -42.00 -30.84 -4.12
C ASP A 373 -42.26 -29.90 -2.92
N GLU A 374 -41.20 -29.38 -2.31
CA GLU A 374 -41.23 -28.35 -1.29
C GLU A 374 -39.97 -27.47 -1.36
N TRP A 375 -40.09 -26.22 -0.91
CA TRP A 375 -38.95 -25.31 -0.81
C TRP A 375 -38.05 -25.72 0.35
N THR A 376 -36.76 -25.84 0.07
CA THR A 376 -35.73 -26.07 1.07
C THR A 376 -34.61 -25.07 0.91
N THR A 377 -34.00 -24.64 2.01
CA THR A 377 -32.76 -23.84 1.96
C THR A 377 -31.57 -24.79 1.86
N ILE A 378 -30.67 -24.52 0.92
CA ILE A 378 -29.39 -25.18 0.76
C ILE A 378 -28.31 -24.22 1.27
N SER A 379 -27.33 -24.76 2.00
CA SER A 379 -26.08 -24.05 2.32
C SER A 379 -24.90 -24.82 1.76
N VAL A 380 -24.00 -24.09 1.10
CA VAL A 380 -22.75 -24.58 0.55
C VAL A 380 -21.60 -23.85 1.23
N LYS A 381 -20.87 -24.54 2.11
CA LYS A 381 -19.67 -24.00 2.75
C LYS A 381 -18.65 -23.64 1.66
N VAL A 382 -18.07 -22.44 1.69
CA VAL A 382 -16.96 -22.07 0.79
C VAL A 382 -15.79 -23.05 0.96
N ASN A 383 -15.59 -23.56 2.18
CA ASN A 383 -14.65 -24.63 2.49
C ASN A 383 -14.85 -25.91 1.66
N ASP A 384 -16.11 -26.30 1.41
CA ASP A 384 -16.41 -27.45 0.58
C ASP A 384 -16.04 -27.19 -0.88
N LEU A 385 -16.18 -25.95 -1.36
CA LEU A 385 -15.74 -25.54 -2.71
C LEU A 385 -14.22 -25.60 -2.83
N LEU A 386 -13.49 -25.04 -1.87
CA LEU A 386 -12.03 -25.04 -1.82
C LEU A 386 -11.45 -26.46 -1.73
N ALA A 387 -12.12 -27.35 -0.99
CA ALA A 387 -11.70 -28.74 -0.84
C ALA A 387 -11.91 -29.59 -2.12
N ASN A 388 -12.71 -29.13 -3.07
CA ASN A 388 -13.06 -29.84 -4.30
C ASN A 388 -12.78 -28.96 -5.53
N PRO A 389 -11.50 -28.81 -5.91
CA PRO A 389 -11.11 -27.99 -7.05
C PRO A 389 -11.49 -28.64 -8.38
N GLY A 390 -11.70 -27.81 -9.41
CA GLY A 390 -11.76 -28.24 -10.81
C GLY A 390 -10.39 -28.64 -11.37
N ASP A 391 -10.15 -28.42 -12.67
CA ASP A 391 -8.81 -28.66 -13.24
C ASP A 391 -7.77 -27.66 -12.70
N SER A 392 -8.22 -26.53 -12.16
CA SER A 392 -7.41 -25.60 -11.37
C SER A 392 -8.18 -25.16 -10.11
N PRO A 393 -7.49 -24.88 -8.99
CA PRO A 393 -8.16 -24.50 -7.75
C PRO A 393 -8.84 -23.14 -7.87
N LEU A 394 -9.94 -22.97 -7.14
CA LEU A 394 -10.60 -21.68 -6.94
C LEU A 394 -9.63 -20.68 -6.30
N ASP A 395 -9.54 -19.49 -6.89
CA ASP A 395 -8.75 -18.37 -6.36
C ASP A 395 -9.69 -17.30 -5.81
N LEU A 396 -9.82 -17.24 -4.49
CA LEU A 396 -10.68 -16.27 -3.82
C LEU A 396 -10.23 -14.82 -4.01
N SER A 397 -9.00 -14.56 -4.47
CA SER A 397 -8.54 -13.21 -4.78
C SER A 397 -9.06 -12.65 -6.10
N ASN A 398 -9.67 -13.49 -6.95
CA ASN A 398 -10.12 -13.09 -8.28
C ASN A 398 -11.33 -13.90 -8.77
N VAL A 399 -12.42 -13.94 -7.99
CA VAL A 399 -13.65 -14.67 -8.34
C VAL A 399 -14.42 -13.94 -9.44
N LEU A 400 -14.62 -14.57 -10.59
CA LEU A 400 -15.37 -13.99 -11.72
C LEU A 400 -16.85 -14.40 -11.70
N THR A 401 -17.12 -15.62 -11.22
CA THR A 401 -18.46 -16.19 -11.17
C THR A 401 -18.80 -16.56 -9.73
N MET A 402 -19.71 -15.80 -9.13
CA MET A 402 -20.10 -15.93 -7.73
C MET A 402 -20.95 -17.18 -7.46
N PHE A 403 -21.72 -17.63 -8.47
CA PHE A 403 -22.58 -18.80 -8.36
C PHE A 403 -22.74 -19.50 -9.70
N VAL A 404 -22.56 -20.83 -9.72
CA VAL A 404 -22.87 -21.70 -10.84
C VAL A 404 -23.75 -22.83 -10.37
N PHE A 405 -24.80 -23.14 -11.11
CA PHE A 405 -25.62 -24.33 -10.89
C PHE A 405 -25.57 -25.22 -12.13
N GLU A 406 -25.15 -26.47 -11.94
CA GLU A 406 -24.91 -27.41 -13.03
C GLU A 406 -25.53 -28.79 -12.72
N PRO A 407 -26.70 -29.11 -13.30
CA PRO A 407 -27.20 -30.47 -13.32
C PRO A 407 -26.19 -31.44 -13.93
N GLY A 408 -26.15 -32.67 -13.42
CA GLY A 408 -25.30 -33.73 -13.95
C GLY A 408 -25.54 -33.93 -15.45
N PHE A 409 -24.48 -34.30 -16.18
CA PHE A 409 -24.49 -34.31 -17.66
C PHE A 409 -25.66 -35.09 -18.29
N THR A 410 -26.17 -36.14 -17.62
CA THR A 410 -27.31 -36.95 -18.06
C THR A 410 -28.58 -36.75 -17.23
N THR A 411 -28.55 -35.86 -16.25
CA THR A 411 -29.64 -35.62 -15.30
C THR A 411 -30.66 -34.69 -15.93
N ALA A 412 -31.87 -35.21 -16.17
CA ALA A 412 -33.02 -34.35 -16.41
C ALA A 412 -33.46 -33.71 -15.08
N MET A 413 -33.70 -32.40 -15.07
CA MET A 413 -34.03 -31.66 -13.87
C MET A 413 -34.95 -30.50 -14.20
N HIS A 414 -35.97 -30.32 -13.36
CA HIS A 414 -36.78 -29.12 -13.32
C HIS A 414 -36.80 -28.58 -11.88
N ALA A 415 -36.21 -27.42 -11.68
CA ALA A 415 -36.04 -26.82 -10.36
C ALA A 415 -36.20 -25.30 -10.40
N TRP A 416 -36.68 -24.75 -9.28
CA TRP A 416 -36.72 -23.31 -9.05
C TRP A 416 -35.72 -22.93 -7.97
N ILE A 417 -35.01 -21.83 -8.20
CA ILE A 417 -33.97 -21.31 -7.31
C ILE A 417 -34.25 -19.84 -7.01
N ASP A 418 -34.11 -19.45 -5.75
CA ASP A 418 -34.29 -18.06 -5.31
C ASP A 418 -33.41 -17.73 -4.10
N ASP A 419 -33.34 -16.44 -3.72
CA ASP A 419 -32.65 -15.92 -2.53
C ASP A 419 -31.19 -16.40 -2.38
N ILE A 420 -30.38 -16.23 -3.44
CA ILE A 420 -28.97 -16.63 -3.44
C ILE A 420 -28.16 -15.54 -2.72
N THR A 421 -27.50 -15.92 -1.63
CA THR A 421 -26.70 -15.03 -0.79
C THR A 421 -25.34 -15.64 -0.48
N LEU A 422 -24.29 -14.81 -0.41
CA LEU A 422 -23.00 -15.16 0.15
C LEU A 422 -22.90 -14.54 1.54
N THR A 423 -22.67 -15.37 2.54
CA THR A 423 -22.48 -14.91 3.92
C THR A 423 -21.14 -15.35 4.44
N CYS A 424 -20.52 -14.54 5.30
CA CYS A 424 -19.26 -14.87 5.94
C CYS A 424 -19.22 -14.35 7.37
N ALA A 425 -18.33 -14.96 8.15
CA ALA A 425 -17.95 -14.48 9.47
C ALA A 425 -16.48 -14.78 9.75
N SER A 426 -15.77 -13.86 10.41
CA SER A 426 -14.40 -14.09 10.89
C SER A 426 -14.17 -13.31 12.21
N PRO A 427 -13.06 -13.57 12.93
CA PRO A 427 -12.71 -12.77 14.11
C PRO A 427 -12.49 -11.28 13.81
N GLY A 428 -11.91 -10.96 12.65
CA GLY A 428 -11.53 -9.59 12.25
C GLY A 428 -12.49 -8.90 11.27
N GLY A 429 -13.50 -9.62 10.77
CA GLY A 429 -14.33 -9.18 9.64
C GLY A 429 -13.95 -9.89 8.34
N CYS A 430 -14.90 -9.98 7.42
CA CYS A 430 -14.79 -10.69 6.15
C CYS A 430 -15.66 -9.98 5.12
N GLY A 431 -15.43 -10.24 3.83
CA GLY A 431 -16.29 -9.67 2.79
C GLY A 431 -15.72 -9.68 1.38
N ILE A 432 -16.40 -8.92 0.52
CA ILE A 432 -15.96 -8.59 -0.83
C ILE A 432 -15.15 -7.29 -0.75
N ARG A 433 -13.88 -7.34 -1.12
CA ARG A 433 -13.01 -6.16 -1.10
C ARG A 433 -13.51 -5.13 -2.14
N PRO A 434 -13.64 -3.84 -1.76
CA PRO A 434 -13.91 -2.80 -2.74
C PRO A 434 -12.82 -2.78 -3.82
N PRO A 435 -13.13 -2.33 -5.04
CA PRO A 435 -12.10 -2.02 -6.01
C PRO A 435 -11.06 -1.09 -5.38
N VAL A 436 -9.78 -1.39 -5.56
CA VAL A 436 -8.71 -0.47 -5.18
C VAL A 436 -8.87 0.76 -6.07
N PRO A 437 -9.06 1.97 -5.51
CA PRO A 437 -9.01 3.19 -6.31
C PRO A 437 -7.65 3.21 -7.01
N GLU A 438 -7.64 3.54 -8.31
CA GLU A 438 -6.37 3.89 -8.92
C GLU A 438 -5.71 4.98 -8.07
N ALA A 439 -4.40 4.84 -7.82
CA ALA A 439 -3.66 5.89 -7.15
C ALA A 439 -3.97 7.22 -7.85
N PRO A 440 -4.22 8.33 -7.11
CA PRO A 440 -4.56 9.61 -7.72
C PRO A 440 -3.56 9.90 -8.85
N PRO A 441 -4.03 10.29 -10.05
CA PRO A 441 -3.15 10.50 -11.17
C PRO A 441 -2.09 11.51 -10.77
N ILE A 442 -0.81 11.13 -10.89
CA ILE A 442 0.28 12.02 -10.55
C ILE A 442 0.31 13.13 -11.60
N THR A 443 0.01 14.36 -11.21
CA THR A 443 -0.02 15.49 -12.13
C THR A 443 1.33 16.23 -12.15
N GLY A 444 1.78 16.68 -13.33
CA GLY A 444 3.07 17.37 -13.51
C GLY A 444 3.73 17.02 -14.85
N PRO A 445 4.88 17.64 -15.21
CA PRO A 445 5.56 17.35 -16.46
C PRO A 445 6.11 15.90 -16.48
N PHE A 446 5.75 15.12 -17.50
CA PHE A 446 6.29 13.77 -17.71
C PHE A 446 7.80 13.81 -17.91
N ARG A 447 8.54 13.12 -17.03
CA ARG A 447 10.00 13.01 -17.08
C ARG A 447 10.38 11.71 -17.75
N LEU A 448 10.67 11.75 -19.05
CA LEU A 448 11.15 10.61 -19.82
C LEU A 448 12.56 10.20 -19.37
N GLU A 449 13.34 11.12 -18.81
CA GLU A 449 14.70 10.89 -18.34
C GLU A 449 14.77 9.83 -17.24
N GLY A 450 15.78 8.96 -17.33
CA GLY A 450 15.95 7.78 -16.49
C GLY A 450 16.22 6.52 -17.29
N THR A 451 16.30 5.39 -16.58
CA THR A 451 16.50 4.06 -17.14
C THR A 451 15.18 3.31 -17.17
N TRP A 452 14.84 2.78 -18.34
CA TRP A 452 13.62 2.02 -18.57
C TRP A 452 13.92 0.60 -19.03
N ARG A 453 13.02 -0.34 -18.72
CA ARG A 453 13.05 -1.73 -19.19
C ARG A 453 11.69 -2.13 -19.72
N MET A 454 11.65 -3.21 -20.50
CA MET A 454 10.38 -3.86 -20.85
C MET A 454 9.69 -4.41 -19.59
N SER A 455 8.37 -4.26 -19.47
CA SER A 455 7.60 -4.86 -18.38
C SER A 455 7.63 -6.41 -18.50
N PRO A 456 8.07 -7.15 -17.47
CA PRO A 456 8.17 -8.62 -17.52
C PRO A 456 6.82 -9.31 -17.24
N GLU A 457 5.74 -8.83 -17.86
CA GLU A 457 4.37 -9.32 -17.69
C GLU A 457 3.77 -9.78 -19.02
N ALA A 458 2.82 -10.73 -18.96
CA ALA A 458 2.04 -11.09 -20.14
C ALA A 458 1.30 -9.86 -20.71
N GLY A 459 1.28 -9.73 -22.04
CA GLY A 459 0.68 -8.59 -22.74
C GLY A 459 1.60 -7.37 -22.91
N SER A 460 2.79 -7.34 -22.30
CA SER A 460 3.70 -6.17 -22.37
C SER A 460 4.31 -5.91 -23.76
N LEU A 461 4.31 -6.93 -24.62
CA LEU A 461 4.72 -6.87 -26.02
C LEU A 461 3.58 -7.40 -26.89
N GLY A 462 3.16 -6.63 -27.88
CA GLY A 462 2.10 -7.06 -28.79
C GLY A 462 2.06 -6.35 -30.12
N VAL A 463 1.22 -6.88 -31.02
CA VAL A 463 1.03 -6.38 -32.39
C VAL A 463 -0.45 -6.41 -32.76
N GLY A 464 -0.91 -5.35 -33.43
CA GLY A 464 -2.26 -5.30 -33.98
C GLY A 464 -2.49 -4.15 -34.98
N PRO A 465 -3.74 -4.00 -35.45
CA PRO A 465 -4.10 -3.09 -36.52
C PRO A 465 -4.23 -1.61 -36.12
N VAL A 466 -4.40 -1.30 -34.82
CA VAL A 466 -4.60 0.06 -34.27
C VAL A 466 -3.87 0.19 -32.93
N LEU A 467 -3.67 1.42 -32.44
CA LEU A 467 -3.04 1.67 -31.13
C LEU A 467 -3.82 0.97 -30.01
N GLY A 468 -3.11 0.23 -29.16
CA GLY A 468 -3.68 -0.53 -28.03
C GLY A 468 -4.25 -1.91 -28.39
N ASP A 469 -4.29 -2.28 -29.67
CA ASP A 469 -4.76 -3.58 -30.12
C ASP A 469 -3.58 -4.56 -30.25
N VAL A 470 -3.65 -5.69 -29.53
CA VAL A 470 -2.64 -6.77 -29.56
C VAL A 470 -3.22 -8.09 -30.09
N SER A 471 -4.33 -8.04 -30.83
CA SER A 471 -5.09 -9.22 -31.27
C SER A 471 -4.35 -10.12 -32.26
N TRP A 472 -3.29 -9.65 -32.92
CA TRP A 472 -2.48 -10.49 -33.80
C TRP A 472 -1.40 -11.26 -33.04
N PHE A 473 -0.87 -10.66 -31.98
CA PHE A 473 0.12 -11.27 -31.10
C PHE A 473 0.18 -10.49 -29.79
N ALA A 474 0.17 -11.22 -28.67
CA ALA A 474 0.52 -10.72 -27.35
C ALA A 474 1.45 -11.74 -26.69
N ILE A 475 2.47 -11.28 -25.98
CA ILE A 475 3.37 -12.16 -25.23
C ILE A 475 2.63 -12.79 -24.04
N ASP A 476 2.83 -14.08 -23.80
CA ASP A 476 2.31 -14.82 -22.65
C ASP A 476 3.42 -15.05 -21.61
N ASP A 477 3.08 -15.55 -20.42
CA ASP A 477 4.05 -15.79 -19.32
C ASP A 477 5.19 -16.74 -19.73
N ALA A 478 4.88 -17.74 -20.56
CA ALA A 478 5.86 -18.65 -21.12
C ALA A 478 6.84 -17.92 -22.05
N GLY A 479 6.32 -17.01 -22.88
CA GLY A 479 7.08 -16.13 -23.76
C GLY A 479 7.95 -15.12 -23.01
N VAL A 480 7.48 -14.58 -21.88
CA VAL A 480 8.28 -13.72 -20.99
C VAL A 480 9.47 -14.52 -20.45
N SER A 481 9.19 -15.69 -19.88
CA SER A 481 10.21 -16.58 -19.30
C SER A 481 11.26 -17.04 -20.32
N ALA A 482 10.83 -17.35 -21.54
CA ALA A 482 11.73 -17.79 -22.62
C ALA A 482 12.64 -16.67 -23.16
N ARG A 483 12.31 -15.41 -22.90
CA ARG A 483 13.02 -14.22 -23.41
C ARG A 483 13.63 -13.39 -22.28
N ALA A 484 14.08 -14.00 -21.19
CA ALA A 484 14.59 -13.26 -20.02
C ALA A 484 15.64 -12.18 -20.36
N CYS A 485 16.55 -12.46 -21.32
CA CYS A 485 17.56 -11.52 -21.83
C CYS A 485 17.02 -10.29 -22.60
N TYR A 486 15.72 -10.25 -22.88
CA TYR A 486 15.05 -9.10 -23.50
C TYR A 486 14.50 -8.14 -22.44
N PHE A 487 14.16 -8.67 -21.27
CA PHE A 487 13.51 -7.94 -20.19
C PHE A 487 14.52 -7.34 -19.19
N ASP A 488 15.79 -7.69 -19.30
CA ASP A 488 16.90 -7.09 -18.52
C ASP A 488 17.67 -6.00 -19.28
N ASP A 489 17.39 -5.79 -20.57
CA ASP A 489 17.97 -4.72 -21.39
C ASP A 489 17.45 -3.33 -20.97
N ASP A 490 18.37 -2.36 -20.87
CA ASP A 490 18.12 -1.01 -20.36
C ASP A 490 18.07 0.05 -21.49
N TYR A 491 17.07 0.94 -21.41
CA TYR A 491 16.91 2.12 -22.26
C TYR A 491 17.14 3.38 -21.43
N VAL A 492 18.27 4.07 -21.63
CA VAL A 492 18.69 5.19 -20.79
C VAL A 492 18.47 6.52 -21.51
N PHE A 493 17.67 7.40 -20.91
CA PHE A 493 17.43 8.78 -21.35
C PHE A 493 18.14 9.76 -20.42
N GLY A 494 19.15 10.46 -20.92
CA GLY A 494 19.93 11.43 -20.17
C GLY A 494 19.30 12.83 -20.13
N LEU A 495 19.53 13.57 -19.05
CA LEU A 495 19.10 14.97 -18.89
C LEU A 495 19.70 15.93 -19.93
N ASP A 496 20.81 15.54 -20.57
CA ASP A 496 21.49 16.28 -21.63
C ASP A 496 20.95 15.97 -23.04
N GLY A 497 19.87 15.17 -23.14
CA GLY A 497 19.30 14.70 -24.40
C GLY A 497 20.02 13.49 -25.00
N SER A 498 20.97 12.87 -24.29
CA SER A 498 21.61 11.62 -24.71
C SER A 498 20.69 10.42 -24.55
N PHE A 499 20.87 9.40 -25.40
CA PHE A 499 20.15 8.13 -25.32
C PHE A 499 21.13 6.95 -25.36
N GLN A 500 20.84 5.85 -24.69
CA GLN A 500 21.63 4.61 -24.80
C GLN A 500 20.76 3.35 -24.73
N ASN A 501 21.08 2.36 -25.56
CA ASN A 501 20.69 0.98 -25.35
C ASN A 501 21.80 0.30 -24.57
N VAL A 502 21.57 -0.02 -23.30
CA VAL A 502 22.53 -0.71 -22.43
C VAL A 502 22.12 -2.18 -22.37
N LEU A 503 22.81 -3.00 -23.16
CA LEU A 503 22.53 -4.42 -23.31
C LEU A 503 23.49 -5.25 -22.45
N GLY A 504 23.01 -6.39 -21.95
CA GLY A 504 23.83 -7.36 -21.19
C GLY A 504 24.84 -8.14 -22.05
N ASP A 505 25.35 -9.24 -21.50
CA ASP A 505 26.17 -10.22 -22.26
C ASP A 505 25.37 -10.89 -23.40
N GLU A 506 24.05 -10.95 -23.24
CA GLU A 506 23.08 -11.49 -24.20
C GLU A 506 21.89 -10.51 -24.33
N THR A 507 21.28 -10.48 -25.51
CA THR A 507 20.00 -9.82 -25.81
C THR A 507 19.17 -10.73 -26.72
N TRP A 508 17.89 -10.43 -26.93
CA TRP A 508 17.06 -11.21 -27.86
C TRP A 508 17.40 -10.90 -29.32
N LEU A 509 17.87 -11.91 -30.05
CA LEU A 509 18.26 -11.76 -31.46
C LEU A 509 17.22 -12.37 -32.38
N GLU A 510 16.81 -11.58 -33.37
CA GLU A 510 16.04 -12.08 -34.50
C GLU A 510 16.92 -12.94 -35.41
N GLN A 511 16.30 -13.85 -36.17
CA GLN A 511 17.03 -14.75 -37.07
C GLN A 511 17.92 -14.01 -38.08
N TRP A 512 17.51 -12.80 -38.50
CA TRP A 512 18.29 -12.01 -39.45
C TRP A 512 19.55 -11.38 -38.83
N GLN A 513 19.60 -11.19 -37.51
CA GLN A 513 20.77 -10.66 -36.80
C GLN A 513 21.83 -11.75 -36.58
N SER A 514 21.41 -12.93 -36.13
CA SER A 514 22.32 -14.01 -35.69
C SER A 514 22.56 -15.10 -36.74
N GLY A 515 21.66 -15.23 -37.72
CA GLY A 515 21.67 -16.31 -38.72
C GLY A 515 21.16 -17.67 -38.18
N VAL A 516 20.70 -17.74 -36.92
CA VAL A 516 20.10 -18.92 -36.27
C VAL A 516 18.68 -18.60 -35.80
N PRO A 517 17.84 -19.59 -35.44
CA PRO A 517 16.51 -19.31 -34.89
C PRO A 517 16.55 -18.35 -33.69
N GLU A 518 15.47 -17.59 -33.52
CA GLU A 518 15.34 -16.54 -32.49
C GLU A 518 15.64 -17.08 -31.09
N ALA A 519 16.57 -16.44 -30.39
CA ALA A 519 17.05 -16.81 -29.07
C ALA A 519 17.85 -15.67 -28.45
N CYS A 520 18.11 -15.77 -27.14
CA CYS A 520 19.13 -14.97 -26.47
C CYS A 520 20.51 -15.23 -27.08
N GLY A 521 21.28 -14.17 -27.32
CA GLY A 521 22.65 -14.25 -27.83
C GLY A 521 23.38 -12.91 -27.79
N THR A 522 24.65 -12.91 -28.16
CA THR A 522 25.50 -11.71 -28.09
C THR A 522 24.98 -10.57 -28.99
N PRO A 523 24.84 -9.33 -28.48
CA PRO A 523 24.37 -8.19 -29.26
C PRO A 523 25.13 -7.98 -30.59
N VAL A 524 24.43 -7.56 -31.65
CA VAL A 524 24.96 -7.48 -33.03
C VAL A 524 24.80 -6.09 -33.63
N LEU A 525 25.89 -5.53 -34.19
CA LEU A 525 25.91 -4.26 -34.92
C LEU A 525 24.85 -4.21 -36.03
N PRO A 526 24.16 -3.07 -36.25
CA PRO A 526 24.31 -1.79 -35.54
C PRO A 526 23.48 -1.67 -34.24
N HIS A 527 22.76 -2.72 -33.83
CA HIS A 527 21.83 -2.70 -32.69
C HIS A 527 22.44 -3.27 -31.42
N ASP A 528 23.75 -3.13 -31.23
CA ASP A 528 24.48 -3.72 -30.10
C ASP A 528 24.69 -2.76 -28.92
N GLY A 529 24.11 -1.56 -28.97
CA GLY A 529 24.27 -0.54 -27.94
C GLY A 529 25.67 0.08 -27.85
N SER A 530 26.60 -0.27 -28.74
CA SER A 530 28.01 0.17 -28.64
C SER A 530 28.26 1.63 -29.03
N SER A 531 27.28 2.30 -29.64
CA SER A 531 27.35 3.70 -30.05
C SER A 531 26.94 4.64 -28.93
N MET A 532 27.76 5.66 -28.66
CA MET A 532 27.47 6.72 -27.68
C MET A 532 26.91 8.01 -28.30
N ASP A 533 26.67 8.02 -29.61
CA ASP A 533 26.20 9.21 -30.34
C ASP A 533 24.68 9.30 -30.42
N TYR A 534 23.94 8.45 -29.71
CA TYR A 534 22.49 8.47 -29.76
C TYR A 534 21.93 9.63 -28.93
N THR A 535 20.89 10.27 -29.46
CA THR A 535 20.18 11.36 -28.80
C THR A 535 18.68 11.16 -28.93
N PHE A 536 17.91 11.76 -28.04
CA PHE A 536 16.46 11.75 -28.14
C PHE A 536 15.89 13.17 -28.14
N ASN A 537 14.67 13.29 -28.67
CA ASN A 537 13.84 14.46 -28.51
C ASN A 537 12.41 14.00 -28.21
N TYR A 538 11.85 14.48 -27.11
CA TYR A 538 10.49 14.17 -26.69
C TYR A 538 9.63 15.44 -26.73
N VAL A 539 8.44 15.33 -27.33
CA VAL A 539 7.45 16.41 -27.38
C VAL A 539 6.15 15.87 -26.81
N ASP A 540 5.71 16.44 -25.68
CA ASP A 540 4.40 16.16 -25.10
C ASP A 540 3.33 17.05 -25.78
N ASP A 541 2.26 16.44 -26.28
CA ASP A 541 1.13 17.11 -26.92
C ASP A 541 -0.13 17.18 -26.04
N GLY A 542 -0.05 16.69 -24.79
CA GLY A 542 -1.14 16.65 -23.81
C GLY A 542 -2.07 15.44 -23.92
N SER A 543 -1.84 14.50 -24.84
CA SER A 543 -2.60 13.25 -24.95
C SER A 543 -1.79 12.03 -25.42
N THR A 544 -0.79 12.24 -26.28
CA THR A 544 0.16 11.24 -26.78
C THR A 544 1.50 11.92 -27.10
N GLY A 545 2.55 11.63 -26.34
CA GLY A 545 3.88 12.19 -26.61
C GLY A 545 4.50 11.64 -27.89
N THR A 546 5.30 12.45 -28.60
CA THR A 546 6.12 11.99 -29.73
C THR A 546 7.59 11.90 -29.31
N LEU A 547 8.14 10.69 -29.33
CA LEU A 547 9.55 10.43 -29.05
C LEU A 547 10.32 10.16 -30.34
N THR A 548 11.37 10.92 -30.61
CA THR A 548 12.31 10.67 -31.71
C THR A 548 13.67 10.25 -31.17
N LEU A 549 14.13 9.05 -31.53
CA LEU A 549 15.50 8.60 -31.29
C LEU A 549 16.34 8.85 -32.54
N ASN A 550 17.51 9.47 -32.38
CA ASN A 550 18.46 9.73 -33.45
C ASN A 550 19.72 8.89 -33.24
N GLY A 551 20.19 8.27 -34.32
CA GLY A 551 21.34 7.36 -34.31
C GLY A 551 21.03 6.07 -35.07
N THR A 552 21.91 5.67 -35.99
CA THR A 552 21.76 4.38 -36.69
C THR A 552 21.98 3.24 -35.72
N GLY A 553 20.91 2.49 -35.42
CA GLY A 553 20.96 1.37 -34.49
C GLY A 553 20.18 1.58 -33.20
N ALA A 554 19.75 2.82 -32.89
CA ALA A 554 18.93 3.11 -31.71
C ALA A 554 17.50 2.56 -31.85
N TYR A 555 16.95 1.99 -30.78
CA TYR A 555 15.58 1.45 -30.74
C TYR A 555 15.04 1.33 -29.31
N ILE A 556 13.72 1.16 -29.18
CA ILE A 556 13.01 0.69 -27.99
C ILE A 556 12.28 -0.59 -28.35
N GLY A 557 12.28 -1.58 -27.44
CA GLY A 557 11.63 -2.86 -27.65
C GLY A 557 12.45 -3.74 -28.58
N LEU A 558 11.94 -4.03 -29.79
CA LEU A 558 12.65 -4.84 -30.77
C LEU A 558 13.20 -3.99 -31.91
N PRO A 559 14.47 -4.18 -32.34
CA PRO A 559 15.07 -3.42 -33.45
C PRO A 559 14.43 -3.76 -34.81
N LYS A 560 13.57 -4.77 -34.85
CA LYS A 560 12.82 -5.21 -36.03
C LYS A 560 11.86 -4.16 -36.56
N ALA A 561 11.11 -3.50 -35.67
CA ALA A 561 10.07 -2.56 -36.05
C ALA A 561 10.68 -1.16 -36.25
N VAL A 562 10.54 -0.59 -37.45
CA VAL A 562 10.95 0.79 -37.76
C VAL A 562 9.86 1.49 -38.58
N ASN A 563 9.81 2.83 -38.59
CA ASN A 563 8.73 3.58 -39.27
C ASN A 563 8.61 3.31 -40.78
N ALA A 564 9.65 2.74 -41.41
CA ALA A 564 9.65 2.37 -42.82
C ALA A 564 9.09 0.97 -43.10
N GLY A 565 8.96 0.10 -42.10
CA GLY A 565 8.63 -1.32 -42.24
C GLY A 565 9.36 -2.20 -41.20
N GLU A 566 9.38 -3.52 -41.42
CA GLU A 566 10.14 -4.44 -40.57
C GLU A 566 11.50 -4.80 -41.17
N LEU A 567 12.57 -4.76 -40.37
CA LEU A 567 13.90 -5.23 -40.77
C LEU A 567 13.91 -6.77 -40.93
N PRO A 568 14.68 -7.31 -41.89
CA PRO A 568 15.58 -6.63 -42.82
C PRO A 568 14.92 -6.27 -44.17
N ALA A 569 13.58 -6.25 -44.27
CA ALA A 569 12.88 -5.97 -45.52
C ALA A 569 13.03 -4.49 -45.96
N VAL A 570 13.40 -3.62 -45.01
CA VAL A 570 13.73 -2.21 -45.23
C VAL A 570 15.16 -1.91 -44.77
N THR A 571 15.66 -0.71 -45.07
CA THR A 571 17.00 -0.28 -44.63
C THR A 571 16.97 0.23 -43.20
N THR A 572 18.00 -0.07 -42.40
CA THR A 572 18.18 0.50 -41.05
C THR A 572 18.18 2.03 -41.13
N PRO A 573 17.26 2.72 -40.43
CA PRO A 573 17.17 4.17 -40.50
C PRO A 573 18.24 4.85 -39.62
N SER A 574 18.39 6.17 -39.78
CA SER A 574 19.22 7.01 -38.90
C SER A 574 18.43 7.63 -37.74
N SER A 575 17.12 7.45 -37.72
CA SER A 575 16.22 7.86 -36.65
C SER A 575 14.97 6.97 -36.62
N VAL A 576 14.36 6.84 -35.46
CA VAL A 576 13.10 6.10 -35.24
C VAL A 576 12.17 6.97 -34.40
N VAL A 577 10.90 7.00 -34.77
CA VAL A 577 9.87 7.80 -34.10
C VAL A 577 8.84 6.87 -33.46
N TYR A 578 8.49 7.16 -32.21
CA TYR A 578 7.50 6.45 -31.42
C TYR A 578 6.41 7.40 -30.92
N ASN A 579 5.21 6.88 -30.76
CA ASN A 579 4.19 7.53 -29.95
C ASN A 579 4.29 6.97 -28.53
N VAL A 580 4.21 7.82 -27.53
CA VAL A 580 4.32 7.47 -26.10
C VAL A 580 3.00 7.83 -25.44
N VAL A 581 2.33 6.84 -24.90
CA VAL A 581 1.22 7.04 -23.97
C VAL A 581 1.75 6.80 -22.58
N GLU A 582 1.73 7.86 -21.77
CA GLU A 582 2.01 7.75 -20.35
C GLU A 582 0.85 7.01 -19.67
N THR A 583 1.17 5.95 -18.94
CA THR A 583 0.23 5.26 -18.05
C THR A 583 0.52 5.61 -16.59
N SER A 584 1.79 5.95 -16.26
CA SER A 584 2.20 6.59 -15.01
C SER A 584 3.62 7.17 -15.14
N ASN A 585 4.15 7.84 -14.10
CA ASN A 585 5.53 8.36 -14.08
C ASN A 585 6.64 7.28 -14.11
N SER A 586 6.29 6.01 -13.85
CA SER A 586 7.18 4.86 -13.91
C SER A 586 6.74 3.81 -14.93
N THR A 587 5.65 4.03 -15.66
CA THR A 587 5.18 3.13 -16.72
C THR A 587 4.76 3.89 -17.96
N MET A 588 5.24 3.46 -19.12
CA MET A 588 4.81 4.03 -20.39
C MET A 588 4.52 2.94 -21.41
N THR A 589 3.57 3.20 -22.29
CA THR A 589 3.35 2.38 -23.47
C THR A 589 3.89 3.12 -24.69
N VAL A 590 4.80 2.47 -25.39
CA VAL A 590 5.46 3.00 -26.58
C VAL A 590 4.96 2.25 -27.80
N TYR A 591 4.56 3.01 -28.83
CA TYR A 591 4.00 2.49 -30.07
C TYR A 591 4.87 2.86 -31.25
N ILE A 592 5.00 1.94 -32.19
CA ILE A 592 5.59 2.19 -33.50
C ILE A 592 4.76 1.56 -34.61
N GLU A 593 4.47 2.35 -35.64
CA GLU A 593 3.82 1.85 -36.85
C GLU A 593 4.89 1.37 -37.85
N ALA A 594 5.00 0.05 -38.02
CA ALA A 594 5.95 -0.63 -38.91
C ALA A 594 5.37 -0.88 -40.31
N GLY A 595 4.60 0.09 -40.82
CA GLY A 595 3.83 -0.01 -42.06
C GLY A 595 2.32 0.16 -41.80
N ALA A 596 1.57 0.48 -42.86
CA ALA A 596 0.16 0.86 -42.74
C ALA A 596 -0.67 -0.19 -42.00
N GLY A 597 -1.14 0.15 -40.79
CA GLY A 597 -1.95 -0.73 -39.94
C GLY A 597 -1.19 -1.91 -39.34
N ILE A 598 0.13 -1.80 -39.18
CA ILE A 598 0.94 -2.75 -38.40
C ILE A 598 1.56 -1.97 -37.25
N ILE A 599 0.96 -2.07 -36.07
CA ILE A 599 1.40 -1.33 -34.89
C ILE A 599 2.00 -2.32 -33.90
N TRP A 600 3.23 -2.05 -33.53
CA TRP A 600 3.92 -2.71 -32.43
C TRP A 600 3.75 -1.88 -31.17
N GLN A 601 3.56 -2.58 -30.04
CA GLN A 601 3.39 -1.99 -28.72
C GLN A 601 4.40 -2.58 -27.75
N TYR A 602 4.98 -1.70 -26.93
CA TYR A 602 5.93 -2.03 -25.88
C TYR A 602 5.53 -1.33 -24.59
N GLN A 603 5.25 -2.08 -23.52
CA GLN A 603 5.08 -1.52 -22.18
C GLN A 603 6.42 -1.51 -21.46
N LEU A 604 6.80 -0.35 -20.95
CA LEU A 604 8.05 -0.14 -20.24
C LEU A 604 7.81 0.27 -18.79
N ILE A 605 8.71 -0.15 -17.93
CA ILE A 605 8.81 0.23 -16.52
C ILE A 605 10.11 0.99 -16.30
N LYS A 606 10.07 2.08 -15.53
CA LYS A 606 11.25 2.85 -15.13
C LYS A 606 11.91 2.14 -13.95
N THR A 607 13.19 1.82 -14.08
CA THR A 607 13.96 1.07 -13.08
C THR A 607 14.90 1.96 -12.26
N VAL A 608 15.29 3.11 -12.81
CA VAL A 608 16.13 4.12 -12.13
C VAL A 608 15.74 5.49 -12.67
N ASP A 609 15.57 6.50 -11.82
CA ASP A 609 15.53 7.89 -12.28
C ASP A 609 16.93 8.33 -12.75
N ALA A 610 17.02 9.33 -13.64
CA ALA A 610 18.29 9.79 -14.17
C ALA A 610 19.29 10.12 -13.03
N PRO A 611 20.51 9.54 -13.00
CA PRO A 611 21.49 9.84 -11.96
C PRO A 611 21.88 11.32 -12.00
N GLY A 612 21.87 11.96 -10.83
CA GLY A 612 22.24 13.37 -10.62
C GLY A 612 23.53 13.75 -11.34
N GLY A 613 23.39 14.61 -12.34
CA GLY A 613 24.43 15.07 -13.23
C GLY A 613 24.33 16.57 -13.48
N GLY A 614 24.67 17.37 -12.47
CA GLY A 614 25.19 18.73 -12.67
C GLY A 614 24.23 19.90 -12.93
N GLY A 615 22.91 19.71 -12.82
CA GLY A 615 21.91 20.79 -12.74
C GLY A 615 20.98 20.51 -11.56
N ALA A 616 20.63 21.54 -10.77
CA ALA A 616 20.01 21.44 -9.44
C ALA A 616 19.13 20.19 -9.21
N ASP A 617 19.65 19.23 -8.44
CA ASP A 617 18.88 18.06 -7.99
C ASP A 617 17.71 18.58 -7.15
N LEU A 618 16.48 18.29 -7.59
CA LEU A 618 15.29 18.60 -6.80
C LEU A 618 15.32 17.74 -5.53
N PRO A 619 14.97 18.27 -4.35
CA PRO A 619 14.92 17.47 -3.13
C PRO A 619 13.98 16.26 -3.33
N PRO A 620 14.32 15.04 -2.87
CA PRO A 620 13.51 13.83 -3.10
C PRO A 620 12.05 13.95 -2.63
N PHE A 621 11.88 14.65 -1.52
CA PHE A 621 10.59 14.96 -0.92
C PHE A 621 9.83 16.09 -1.60
N ALA A 622 10.44 16.87 -2.51
CA ALA A 622 9.73 17.96 -3.18
C ALA A 622 8.54 17.42 -3.99
N GLY A 623 7.42 18.15 -3.96
CA GLY A 623 6.14 17.74 -4.55
C GLY A 623 4.99 17.80 -3.54
N THR A 624 3.82 17.36 -3.96
CA THR A 624 2.64 17.20 -3.08
C THR A 624 2.47 15.74 -2.75
N TRP A 625 2.27 15.42 -1.48
CA TRP A 625 2.07 14.06 -0.98
C TRP A 625 0.71 13.90 -0.33
N GLN A 626 0.19 12.67 -0.33
CA GLN A 626 -0.97 12.23 0.43
C GLN A 626 -0.64 10.88 1.09
N VAL A 627 -1.41 10.49 2.10
CA VAL A 627 -1.35 9.11 2.60
C VAL A 627 -1.99 8.22 1.54
N THR A 628 -1.40 7.07 1.24
CA THR A 628 -1.91 6.18 0.19
C THR A 628 -3.23 5.53 0.63
N PRO A 629 -4.34 5.64 -0.13
CA PRO A 629 -5.66 5.14 0.29
C PRO A 629 -5.80 3.62 0.11
N VAL A 630 -4.96 2.84 0.78
CA VAL A 630 -4.94 1.37 0.74
C VAL A 630 -4.83 0.77 2.15
N ALA A 631 -5.35 -0.45 2.35
CA ALA A 631 -5.11 -1.18 3.59
C ALA A 631 -3.59 -1.32 3.86
N GLY A 632 -3.20 -1.24 5.13
CA GLY A 632 -1.79 -1.24 5.53
C GLY A 632 -1.05 0.09 5.37
N SER A 633 -1.68 1.13 4.79
CA SER A 633 -1.08 2.45 4.63
C SER A 633 -0.82 3.20 5.94
N LEU A 634 -1.50 2.83 7.01
CA LEU A 634 -1.37 3.40 8.35
C LEU A 634 -1.38 2.27 9.36
N GLY A 635 -0.40 2.21 10.26
CA GLY A 635 -0.36 1.18 11.28
C GLY A 635 0.57 1.49 12.45
N VAL A 636 0.45 0.66 13.49
CA VAL A 636 1.21 0.78 14.75
C VAL A 636 1.74 -0.58 15.16
N GLY A 637 2.97 -0.61 15.67
CA GLY A 637 3.60 -1.82 16.19
C GLY A 637 4.75 -1.59 17.16
N PRO A 638 5.31 -2.68 17.74
CA PRO A 638 6.35 -2.63 18.76
C PRO A 638 7.74 -2.22 18.25
N MET A 639 7.97 -2.27 16.93
CA MET A 639 9.26 -2.02 16.30
C MET A 639 9.08 -1.27 14.97
N ARG A 640 10.15 -0.63 14.50
CA ARG A 640 10.14 -0.01 13.16
C ARG A 640 9.71 -1.03 12.11
N GLY A 641 8.71 -0.66 11.33
CA GLY A 641 8.16 -1.47 10.26
C GLY A 641 7.09 -2.48 10.64
N ASP A 642 6.78 -2.57 11.93
CA ASP A 642 5.74 -3.44 12.46
C ASP A 642 4.40 -2.69 12.53
N ILE A 643 3.33 -3.32 12.04
CA ILE A 643 1.94 -2.82 12.07
C ILE A 643 0.99 -3.83 12.74
N THR A 644 1.52 -4.75 13.55
CA THR A 644 0.79 -5.90 14.10
C THR A 644 -0.09 -5.56 15.29
N TRP A 645 0.14 -4.44 15.99
CA TRP A 645 -0.79 -4.01 17.05
C TRP A 645 -2.09 -3.50 16.46
N TRP A 646 -1.98 -2.74 15.37
CA TRP A 646 -3.12 -2.28 14.60
C TRP A 646 -2.68 -1.80 13.22
N SER A 647 -3.44 -2.14 12.18
CA SER A 647 -3.25 -1.65 10.82
C SER A 647 -4.59 -1.22 10.26
N ILE A 648 -4.61 -0.15 9.46
CA ILE A 648 -5.80 0.25 8.72
C ILE A 648 -6.21 -0.88 7.76
N ASP A 649 -7.48 -1.24 7.77
CA ASP A 649 -8.12 -2.14 6.83
C ASP A 649 -8.92 -1.33 5.78
N ASP A 650 -9.49 -2.00 4.79
CA ASP A 650 -10.21 -1.31 3.70
C ASP A 650 -11.46 -0.55 4.20
N GLY A 651 -12.11 -1.07 5.26
CA GLY A 651 -13.21 -0.38 5.93
C GLY A 651 -12.75 0.88 6.65
N GLY A 652 -11.57 0.84 7.27
CA GLY A 652 -10.87 1.97 7.86
C GLY A 652 -10.53 3.03 6.82
N VAL A 653 -9.96 2.65 5.67
CA VAL A 653 -9.68 3.57 4.56
C VAL A 653 -10.95 4.30 4.14
N THR A 654 -12.05 3.55 3.97
CA THR A 654 -13.35 4.09 3.58
C THR A 654 -13.92 5.06 4.61
N SER A 655 -13.90 4.68 5.90
CA SER A 655 -14.47 5.49 6.98
C SER A 655 -13.67 6.76 7.31
N ARG A 656 -12.40 6.82 6.88
CA ARG A 656 -11.48 7.94 7.08
C ARG A 656 -11.20 8.70 5.79
N SER A 657 -12.15 8.79 4.86
CA SER A 657 -11.90 9.42 3.55
C SER A 657 -11.30 10.84 3.62
N CYS A 658 -11.72 11.65 4.59
CA CYS A 658 -11.19 13.00 4.87
C CYS A 658 -9.74 13.05 5.40
N PHE A 659 -9.12 11.90 5.66
CA PHE A 659 -7.70 11.81 6.01
C PHE A 659 -6.85 11.58 4.75
N TYR A 660 -7.44 10.95 3.74
CA TYR A 660 -6.75 10.54 2.52
C TYR A 660 -6.82 11.60 1.42
N ASP A 661 -7.63 12.65 1.58
CA ASP A 661 -7.65 13.84 0.71
C ASP A 661 -6.74 14.98 1.22
N ASP A 662 -6.24 14.91 2.46
CA ASP A 662 -5.30 15.88 3.02
C ASP A 662 -3.95 15.86 2.29
N GLU A 663 -3.46 17.04 1.90
CA GLU A 663 -2.25 17.22 1.10
C GLU A 663 -1.08 17.77 1.94
N TYR A 664 0.13 17.30 1.62
CA TYR A 664 1.39 17.75 2.21
C TYR A 664 2.30 18.31 1.12
N ILE A 665 2.39 19.63 1.03
CA ILE A 665 3.17 20.32 -0.02
C ILE A 665 4.59 20.56 0.49
N MET A 666 5.56 20.07 -0.27
CA MET A 666 6.99 20.19 0.00
C MET A 666 7.65 20.96 -1.15
N GLY A 667 8.01 22.22 -0.90
CA GLY A 667 8.59 23.10 -1.89
C GLY A 667 10.05 22.79 -2.18
N VAL A 668 10.46 22.98 -3.44
CA VAL A 668 11.87 22.86 -3.87
C VAL A 668 12.83 23.78 -3.11
N ASP A 669 12.31 24.84 -2.49
CA ASP A 669 13.01 25.82 -1.67
C ASP A 669 13.11 25.42 -0.18
N GLY A 670 12.58 24.25 0.20
CA GLY A 670 12.52 23.77 1.58
C GLY A 670 11.29 24.22 2.37
N SER A 671 10.33 24.89 1.73
CA SER A 671 9.03 25.22 2.35
C SER A 671 8.16 23.98 2.57
N PHE A 672 7.32 23.99 3.60
CA PHE A 672 6.38 22.91 3.92
C PHE A 672 4.99 23.46 4.21
N GLN A 673 3.93 22.75 3.83
CA GLN A 673 2.56 23.12 4.16
C GLN A 673 1.65 21.88 4.32
N ASN A 674 0.82 21.90 5.36
CA ASN A 674 -0.36 21.04 5.46
C ASN A 674 -1.53 21.75 4.79
N VAL A 675 -2.12 21.14 3.76
CA VAL A 675 -3.30 21.65 3.06
C VAL A 675 -4.46 20.70 3.36
N LEU A 676 -5.38 21.17 4.18
CA LEU A 676 -6.52 20.39 4.65
C LEU A 676 -7.81 20.87 3.97
N GLY A 677 -8.74 19.95 3.76
CA GLY A 677 -10.05 20.23 3.19
C GLY A 677 -10.99 21.01 4.12
N ALA A 678 -12.29 20.93 3.82
CA ALA A 678 -13.32 21.44 4.74
C ALA A 678 -13.40 20.60 6.04
N ASP A 679 -13.09 19.32 5.92
CA ASP A 679 -13.01 18.33 6.99
C ASP A 679 -11.65 17.62 6.90
N THR A 680 -11.12 17.19 8.04
CA THR A 680 -9.95 16.30 8.21
C THR A 680 -10.28 15.25 9.28
N TRP A 681 -9.47 14.20 9.42
CA TRP A 681 -9.65 13.23 10.50
C TRP A 681 -9.21 13.81 11.85
N LEU A 682 -10.15 13.83 12.79
CA LEU A 682 -9.94 14.37 14.12
C LEU A 682 -10.05 13.27 15.17
N GLU A 683 -9.26 13.43 16.23
CA GLU A 683 -9.33 12.60 17.42
C GLU A 683 -9.96 13.33 18.60
N THR A 684 -10.39 12.57 19.61
CA THR A 684 -11.10 13.13 20.78
C THR A 684 -10.29 14.17 21.55
N TRP A 685 -8.94 14.07 21.55
CA TRP A 685 -8.07 15.06 22.20
C TRP A 685 -8.13 16.45 21.53
N GLN A 686 -8.55 16.53 20.26
CA GLN A 686 -8.77 17.78 19.53
C GLN A 686 -10.13 18.43 19.87
N GLY A 687 -10.90 17.86 20.82
CA GLY A 687 -12.10 18.46 21.38
C GLY A 687 -13.42 17.98 20.77
N ILE A 688 -13.41 16.89 20.00
CA ILE A 688 -14.62 16.25 19.47
C ILE A 688 -15.06 15.04 20.31
N ALA A 689 -16.33 14.66 20.19
CA ALA A 689 -16.95 13.65 21.06
C ALA A 689 -16.57 12.19 20.72
N ALA A 690 -16.27 11.92 19.46
CA ALA A 690 -15.83 10.64 18.93
C ALA A 690 -14.92 10.91 17.73
N GLU A 691 -13.95 10.02 17.46
CA GLU A 691 -13.07 10.15 16.30
C GLU A 691 -13.86 10.14 15.00
N GLY A 692 -13.46 10.96 14.03
CA GLY A 692 -14.22 11.15 12.80
C GLY A 692 -13.78 12.33 11.97
N CYS A 693 -14.32 12.44 10.77
CA CYS A 693 -14.16 13.61 9.92
C CYS A 693 -14.81 14.86 10.54
N GLY A 694 -14.10 15.97 10.55
CA GLY A 694 -14.62 17.28 10.96
C GLY A 694 -13.67 18.43 10.69
N ALA A 695 -14.12 19.65 10.97
CA ALA A 695 -13.37 20.86 10.66
C ALA A 695 -11.97 20.92 11.35
N PRO A 696 -10.88 21.23 10.61
CA PRO A 696 -9.52 21.26 11.15
C PRO A 696 -9.36 22.13 12.42
N VAL A 697 -8.50 21.69 13.35
CA VAL A 697 -8.32 22.31 14.67
C VAL A 697 -6.87 22.76 14.90
N ALA A 698 -6.68 24.05 15.20
CA ALA A 698 -5.39 24.65 15.51
C ALA A 698 -4.68 23.92 16.68
N PRO A 699 -3.35 23.72 16.63
CA PRO A 699 -2.40 24.23 15.64
C PRO A 699 -2.18 23.31 14.42
N HIS A 700 -2.94 22.22 14.31
CA HIS A 700 -2.84 21.23 13.21
C HIS A 700 -3.88 21.52 12.13
N ASP A 701 -4.22 22.78 11.89
CA ASP A 701 -5.27 23.19 10.95
C ASP A 701 -4.75 23.67 9.58
N GLY A 702 -3.44 23.57 9.35
CA GLY A 702 -2.80 23.98 8.10
C GLY A 702 -2.80 25.50 7.84
N THR A 703 -3.19 26.33 8.82
CA THR A 703 -3.26 27.78 8.64
C THR A 703 -1.92 28.50 8.72
N ALA A 704 -0.88 27.84 9.25
CA ALA A 704 0.48 28.37 9.31
C ALA A 704 1.20 28.22 7.97
N THR A 705 1.99 29.23 7.57
CA THR A 705 2.65 29.30 6.26
C THR A 705 4.18 29.38 6.36
N ASP A 706 4.73 29.27 7.57
CA ASP A 706 6.16 29.41 7.86
C ASP A 706 6.84 28.07 8.19
N TYR A 707 6.17 26.95 7.91
CA TYR A 707 6.78 25.63 8.08
C TYR A 707 7.85 25.38 7.02
N THR A 708 8.87 24.61 7.40
CA THR A 708 9.96 24.20 6.52
C THR A 708 10.29 22.74 6.72
N TYR A 709 10.99 22.12 5.78
CA TYR A 709 11.49 20.77 5.92
C TYR A 709 12.96 20.64 5.53
N THR A 710 13.59 19.59 6.05
CA THR A 710 14.92 19.15 5.63
C THR A 710 14.94 17.63 5.52
N TYR A 711 15.62 17.10 4.52
CA TYR A 711 15.84 15.66 4.37
C TYR A 711 17.34 15.36 4.38
N ASP A 712 17.76 14.46 5.28
CA ASP A 712 19.11 13.88 5.29
C ASP A 712 19.04 12.51 4.64
N GLU A 713 19.46 12.43 3.37
CA GLU A 713 19.44 11.20 2.58
C GLU A 713 20.37 10.12 3.15
N GLY A 714 21.53 10.51 3.71
CA GLY A 714 22.47 9.57 4.30
C GLY A 714 21.94 8.92 5.59
N ALA A 715 21.11 9.65 6.33
CA ALA A 715 20.44 9.17 7.53
C ALA A 715 19.03 8.61 7.26
N GLY A 716 18.48 8.79 6.06
CA GLY A 716 17.08 8.46 5.74
C GLY A 716 16.10 9.17 6.67
N THR A 717 16.34 10.45 6.99
CA THR A 717 15.59 11.18 8.03
C THR A 717 14.95 12.45 7.46
N LEU A 718 13.62 12.53 7.53
CA LEU A 718 12.84 13.73 7.21
C LEU A 718 12.56 14.50 8.51
N THR A 719 12.85 15.81 8.53
CA THR A 719 12.50 16.70 9.65
C THR A 719 11.63 17.84 9.17
N LEU A 720 10.46 17.99 9.79
CA LEU A 720 9.53 19.10 9.61
C LEU A 720 9.72 20.09 10.75
N ASN A 721 9.81 21.39 10.44
CA ASN A 721 9.98 22.47 11.40
C ASN A 721 8.74 23.36 11.38
N GLY A 722 8.10 23.51 12.53
CA GLY A 722 6.86 24.27 12.69
C GLY A 722 5.96 23.70 13.79
N PRO A 723 5.46 24.52 14.74
CA PRO A 723 4.57 24.04 15.78
C PRO A 723 3.22 23.65 15.19
N GLY A 724 3.02 22.35 14.97
CA GLY A 724 1.83 21.79 14.32
C GLY A 724 2.10 21.18 12.94
N ALA A 725 3.34 21.15 12.46
CA ALA A 725 3.73 20.48 11.21
C ALA A 725 3.79 18.95 11.38
N TYR A 726 3.13 18.22 10.50
CA TYR A 726 3.10 16.74 10.48
C TYR A 726 2.89 16.21 9.06
N MET A 727 3.26 14.95 8.83
CA MET A 727 2.79 14.13 7.71
C MET A 727 2.12 12.87 8.27
N GLY A 728 0.98 12.48 7.71
CA GLY A 728 0.15 11.40 8.25
C GLY A 728 -0.82 11.91 9.32
N ILE A 729 -0.78 11.39 10.54
CA ILE A 729 -1.70 11.82 11.62
C ILE A 729 -0.96 12.70 12.64
N PRO A 730 -1.53 13.82 13.13
CA PRO A 730 -0.84 14.73 14.05
C PRO A 730 -0.62 14.15 15.46
N LYS A 731 -1.24 13.00 15.78
CA LYS A 731 -1.10 12.30 17.06
C LYS A 731 0.31 11.82 17.34
N ALA A 732 0.97 11.29 16.32
CA ALA A 732 2.24 10.59 16.44
C ALA A 732 3.36 11.63 16.41
N VAL A 733 4.00 11.85 17.56
CA VAL A 733 5.11 12.82 17.71
C VAL A 733 6.29 12.14 18.40
N ASN A 734 7.51 12.67 18.21
CA ASN A 734 8.73 12.04 18.73
C ASN A 734 8.77 11.99 20.27
N ASP A 735 8.01 12.86 20.94
CA ASP A 735 7.85 12.90 22.39
C ASP A 735 6.67 12.04 22.93
N GLY A 736 6.00 11.24 22.08
CA GLY A 736 4.90 10.35 22.48
C GLY A 736 3.65 10.50 21.60
N GLU A 737 2.53 9.92 22.03
CA GLU A 737 1.24 10.16 21.40
C GLU A 737 0.51 11.34 22.06
N LEU A 738 0.09 12.34 21.28
CA LEU A 738 -0.72 13.45 21.78
C LEU A 738 -2.06 12.93 22.32
N GLY A 739 -2.47 13.42 23.49
CA GLY A 739 -3.71 13.02 24.16
C GLY A 739 -3.54 11.86 25.17
N ASN A 740 -2.37 11.22 25.21
CA ASN A 740 -2.00 10.27 26.27
C ASN A 740 -1.81 11.03 27.61
N PRO A 741 -2.20 10.47 28.78
CA PRO A 741 -1.86 11.00 30.11
C PRO A 741 -0.41 11.47 30.29
N ASP A 742 0.54 10.80 29.63
CA ASP A 742 1.97 11.11 29.69
C ASP A 742 2.42 12.24 28.72
N ASN A 743 1.59 12.58 27.72
CA ASN A 743 1.75 13.75 26.84
C ASN A 743 0.40 14.45 26.57
N PRO A 744 -0.06 15.32 27.49
CA PRO A 744 -1.40 15.90 27.45
C PRO A 744 -1.58 17.02 26.40
N GLY A 745 -0.71 17.13 25.39
CA GLY A 745 -0.85 18.08 24.28
C GLY A 745 0.29 19.10 24.13
N THR A 746 1.54 18.72 24.39
CA THR A 746 2.66 19.64 24.13
C THR A 746 2.97 19.63 22.63
N VAL A 747 2.59 20.71 21.94
CA VAL A 747 2.86 20.91 20.51
C VAL A 747 4.37 21.12 20.34
N GLN A 748 5.03 20.16 19.70
CA GLN A 748 6.47 20.21 19.46
C GLN A 748 6.83 21.17 18.32
N ALA A 749 8.03 21.74 18.38
CA ALA A 749 8.52 22.66 17.33
C ALA A 749 9.01 21.93 16.08
N THR A 750 9.33 20.63 16.20
CA THR A 750 9.90 19.81 15.12
C THR A 750 9.34 18.39 15.19
N THR A 751 9.03 17.80 14.04
CA THR A 751 8.62 16.39 13.91
C THR A 751 9.59 15.68 12.97
N THR A 752 10.12 14.53 13.38
CA THR A 752 11.13 13.78 12.64
C THR A 752 10.66 12.36 12.33
N TYR A 753 10.79 11.97 11.06
CA TYR A 753 10.44 10.66 10.53
C TYR A 753 11.67 9.96 9.99
N LEU A 754 11.70 8.63 10.10
CA LEU A 754 12.58 7.79 9.31
C LEU A 754 11.88 7.47 7.99
N ALA A 755 12.49 7.85 6.88
CA ALA A 755 11.94 7.70 5.54
C ALA A 755 12.61 6.55 4.79
N GLU A 756 11.80 5.75 4.11
CA GLU A 756 12.24 4.69 3.20
C GLU A 756 11.46 4.82 1.89
N PHE A 757 12.11 5.32 0.84
CA PHE A 757 11.52 5.41 -0.48
C PHE A 757 11.45 4.02 -1.12
N THR A 758 10.26 3.60 -1.52
CA THR A 758 10.08 2.38 -2.33
C THR A 758 10.28 2.69 -3.81
N ASP A 759 9.96 3.92 -4.21
CA ASP A 759 10.24 4.51 -5.52
C ASP A 759 10.20 6.06 -5.42
N ALA A 760 10.27 6.77 -6.55
CA ALA A 760 10.28 8.24 -6.61
C ALA A 760 9.02 8.93 -6.08
N ASN A 761 7.90 8.19 -6.03
CA ASN A 761 6.57 8.67 -5.72
C ASN A 761 5.99 8.00 -4.47
N ASN A 762 6.62 6.97 -3.92
CA ASN A 762 6.15 6.28 -2.74
C ASN A 762 7.22 6.25 -1.66
N VAL A 763 6.84 6.66 -0.45
CA VAL A 763 7.73 6.67 0.71
C VAL A 763 7.00 6.15 1.93
N VAL A 764 7.67 5.28 2.66
CA VAL A 764 7.25 4.83 3.98
C VAL A 764 7.88 5.75 5.02
N LEU A 765 7.05 6.36 5.86
CA LEU A 765 7.47 7.18 6.99
C LEU A 765 7.21 6.40 8.28
N ASP A 766 8.27 6.14 9.06
CA ASP A 766 8.18 5.57 10.40
C ASP A 766 8.51 6.65 11.45
N ILE A 767 7.75 6.71 12.55
CA ILE A 767 8.02 7.58 13.70
C ILE A 767 7.87 6.83 15.01
N GLU A 768 8.88 6.90 15.87
CA GLU A 768 8.81 6.36 17.24
C GLU A 768 8.11 7.37 18.15
N SER A 769 6.92 7.01 18.64
CA SER A 769 6.08 7.84 19.52
C SER A 769 6.14 7.34 20.97
N GLY A 770 7.36 7.24 21.49
CA GLY A 770 7.67 6.62 22.78
C GLY A 770 8.36 5.26 22.62
N THR A 771 9.03 4.81 23.67
CA THR A 771 9.87 3.60 23.61
C THR A 771 9.06 2.37 23.18
N GLY A 772 9.37 1.85 21.99
CA GLY A 772 8.70 0.65 21.45
C GLY A 772 7.28 0.89 20.94
N VAL A 773 6.92 2.13 20.61
CA VAL A 773 5.65 2.46 19.93
C VAL A 773 5.99 3.11 18.60
N TRP A 774 5.79 2.39 17.50
CA TRP A 774 6.15 2.84 16.16
C TRP A 774 4.89 3.03 15.33
N TRP A 775 4.73 4.25 14.80
CA TRP A 775 3.72 4.56 13.80
C TRP A 775 4.36 4.49 12.41
N ARG A 776 3.59 3.98 11.45
CA ARG A 776 3.99 3.84 10.04
C ARG A 776 2.94 4.47 9.14
N PHE A 777 3.40 5.21 8.13
CA PHE A 777 2.59 5.82 7.07
C PHE A 777 3.17 5.47 5.70
N LEU A 778 2.35 4.96 4.79
CA LEU A 778 2.67 4.88 3.36
C LEU A 778 2.15 6.15 2.70
N MET A 779 3.05 6.90 2.06
CA MET A 779 2.75 8.15 1.40
C MET A 779 2.95 8.00 -0.11
N THR A 780 2.06 8.60 -0.89
CA THR A 780 2.19 8.70 -2.35
C THR A 780 2.25 10.17 -2.79
N LYS A 781 3.14 10.48 -3.72
CA LYS A 781 3.29 11.79 -4.35
C LYS A 781 2.22 11.95 -5.43
N THR A 782 1.39 12.98 -5.31
CA THR A 782 0.26 13.25 -6.22
C THR A 782 0.53 14.41 -7.18
N VAL A 783 1.51 15.26 -6.87
CA VAL A 783 1.96 16.34 -7.77
C VAL A 783 3.49 16.36 -7.81
N GLN A 784 4.05 16.30 -9.01
CA GLN A 784 5.50 16.41 -9.17
C GLN A 784 5.98 17.84 -8.86
N PRO A 785 7.17 18.00 -8.26
CA PRO A 785 7.77 19.31 -8.11
C PRO A 785 8.10 19.87 -9.49
N VAL A 786 7.57 21.05 -9.78
CA VAL A 786 8.03 21.81 -10.93
C VAL A 786 9.42 22.35 -10.55
N ALA A 787 10.45 22.01 -11.32
CA ALA A 787 11.76 22.60 -11.12
C ALA A 787 11.59 24.13 -11.15
N PRO A 788 12.23 24.87 -10.23
CA PRO A 788 12.20 26.32 -10.32
C PRO A 788 12.73 26.66 -11.71
N THR A 789 11.93 27.33 -12.53
CA THR A 789 12.40 27.76 -13.85
C THR A 789 13.58 28.68 -13.57
N GLU A 790 14.79 28.23 -13.94
CA GLU A 790 15.93 29.12 -13.89
C GLU A 790 15.54 30.35 -14.69
N SER A 791 15.57 31.52 -14.04
CA SER A 791 15.26 32.77 -14.72
C SER A 791 16.09 32.82 -15.99
N PRO A 792 15.52 33.07 -17.18
CA PRO A 792 16.29 32.97 -18.44
C PRO A 792 17.48 33.93 -18.47
N VAL A 793 17.46 34.97 -17.62
CA VAL A 793 18.55 35.94 -17.46
C VAL A 793 19.61 35.52 -16.43
N SER A 794 19.42 34.43 -15.68
CA SER A 794 20.42 33.93 -14.73
C SER A 794 21.71 33.52 -15.45
N GLY A 795 22.86 33.71 -14.81
CA GLY A 795 24.18 33.37 -15.35
C GLY A 795 25.15 34.56 -15.42
N THR A 796 26.30 34.32 -16.04
CA THR A 796 27.35 35.34 -16.21
C THR A 796 27.29 35.90 -17.62
N TRP A 797 27.17 37.22 -17.71
CA TRP A 797 26.99 37.92 -18.99
C TRP A 797 28.14 38.88 -19.25
N VAL A 798 28.46 39.06 -20.53
CA VAL A 798 29.37 40.12 -21.01
C VAL A 798 28.73 40.84 -22.19
N VAL A 799 29.11 42.09 -22.41
CA VAL A 799 28.73 42.76 -23.67
C VAL A 799 29.43 42.04 -24.82
N ALA A 800 28.71 41.75 -25.92
CA ALA A 800 29.26 41.04 -27.06
C ALA A 800 30.40 41.84 -27.71
N PRO A 801 31.63 41.31 -27.86
CA PRO A 801 32.78 42.04 -28.41
C PRO A 801 32.72 42.14 -29.95
N GLU A 802 31.64 42.69 -30.48
CA GLU A 802 31.39 42.86 -31.92
C GLU A 802 30.80 44.25 -32.24
N ALA A 803 30.99 44.71 -33.49
CA ALA A 803 30.36 45.94 -33.96
C ALA A 803 28.83 45.86 -33.86
N GLY A 804 28.20 46.95 -33.43
CA GLY A 804 26.75 47.00 -33.21
C GLY A 804 26.27 46.51 -31.84
N SER A 805 27.16 45.97 -30.99
CA SER A 805 26.82 45.48 -29.64
C SER A 805 26.42 46.57 -28.65
N LEU A 806 26.81 47.82 -28.88
CA LEU A 806 26.52 48.98 -28.05
C LEU A 806 26.10 50.14 -28.95
N GLY A 807 24.97 50.78 -28.66
CA GLY A 807 24.51 51.92 -29.44
C GLY A 807 23.40 52.75 -28.80
N VAL A 808 23.08 53.87 -29.45
CA VAL A 808 22.09 54.86 -29.00
C VAL A 808 21.18 55.27 -30.15
N GLY A 809 19.90 55.47 -29.88
CA GLY A 809 18.91 55.92 -30.87
C GLY A 809 17.65 56.57 -30.26
N PRO A 810 16.72 57.02 -31.13
CA PRO A 810 15.52 57.77 -30.74
C PRO A 810 14.37 56.91 -30.17
N MET A 811 14.45 55.58 -30.26
CA MET A 811 13.42 54.65 -29.80
C MET A 811 14.05 53.32 -29.38
N GLN A 812 13.34 52.52 -28.59
CA GLN A 812 13.75 51.15 -28.26
C GLN A 812 14.08 50.38 -29.54
N GLY A 813 15.19 49.65 -29.58
CA GLY A 813 15.60 48.97 -30.80
C GLY A 813 16.65 49.67 -31.65
N ASP A 814 16.72 51.00 -31.55
CA ASP A 814 17.41 51.84 -32.52
C ASP A 814 18.81 52.23 -32.05
N ILE A 815 19.81 52.06 -32.93
CA ILE A 815 21.22 52.43 -32.70
C ILE A 815 21.75 53.41 -33.76
N THR A 816 20.87 54.16 -34.41
CA THR A 816 21.18 54.99 -35.58
C THR A 816 21.84 56.33 -35.24
N TRP A 817 21.70 56.84 -34.01
CA TRP A 817 22.41 58.06 -33.61
C TRP A 817 23.89 57.78 -33.43
N TRP A 818 24.22 56.64 -32.82
CA TRP A 818 25.59 56.16 -32.69
C TRP A 818 25.61 54.66 -32.41
N SER A 819 26.55 53.94 -32.99
CA SER A 819 26.75 52.50 -32.80
C SER A 819 28.24 52.20 -32.82
N ILE A 820 28.68 51.30 -31.94
CA ILE A 820 30.09 50.91 -31.83
C ILE A 820 30.55 50.19 -33.12
N ASP A 821 31.70 50.60 -33.65
CA ASP A 821 32.36 49.93 -34.78
C ASP A 821 33.53 49.05 -34.29
N ASP A 822 34.13 48.26 -35.19
CA ASP A 822 35.23 47.34 -34.85
C ASP A 822 36.44 48.06 -34.20
N GLY A 823 36.69 49.32 -34.62
CA GLY A 823 37.73 50.16 -34.04
C GLY A 823 37.41 50.57 -32.59
N GLY A 824 36.14 50.92 -32.35
CA GLY A 824 35.58 51.19 -31.03
C GLY A 824 35.71 49.98 -30.10
N VAL A 825 35.29 48.79 -30.55
CA VAL A 825 35.43 47.54 -29.78
C VAL A 825 36.87 47.32 -29.33
N THR A 826 37.82 47.46 -30.26
CA THR A 826 39.26 47.30 -29.97
C THR A 826 39.78 48.34 -28.97
N SER A 827 39.33 49.59 -29.08
CA SER A 827 39.77 50.69 -28.20
C SER A 827 39.19 50.63 -26.78
N ARG A 828 38.12 49.85 -26.57
CA ARG A 828 37.39 49.69 -25.31
C ARG A 828 37.53 48.28 -24.74
N SER A 829 38.68 47.63 -24.92
CA SER A 829 38.83 46.21 -24.52
C SER A 829 38.49 45.92 -23.05
N CYS A 830 38.75 46.87 -22.15
CA CYS A 830 38.43 46.81 -20.71
C CYS A 830 36.93 46.91 -20.37
N PHE A 831 36.07 47.16 -21.36
CA PHE A 831 34.61 47.16 -21.20
C PHE A 831 34.01 45.79 -21.54
N TYR A 832 34.69 45.04 -22.41
CA TYR A 832 34.22 43.77 -22.96
C TYR A 832 34.72 42.57 -22.16
N ASP A 833 35.59 42.77 -21.17
CA ASP A 833 36.02 41.76 -20.19
C ASP A 833 35.31 41.90 -18.83
N ASP A 834 34.60 43.00 -18.59
CA ASP A 834 33.72 43.19 -17.43
C ASP A 834 32.51 42.24 -17.52
N THR A 835 32.20 41.52 -16.43
CA THR A 835 31.09 40.57 -16.38
C THR A 835 29.97 41.02 -15.42
N TYR A 836 28.77 40.54 -15.71
CA TYR A 836 27.54 40.82 -14.97
C TYR A 836 26.95 39.49 -14.53
N VAL A 837 26.96 39.22 -13.22
CA VAL A 837 26.51 37.94 -12.66
C VAL A 837 25.09 38.11 -12.11
N LEU A 838 24.14 37.37 -12.66
CA LEU A 838 22.79 37.21 -12.16
C LEU A 838 22.68 35.83 -11.49
N GLY A 839 22.72 35.80 -10.16
CA GLY A 839 22.65 34.56 -9.38
C GLY A 839 21.26 33.93 -9.41
N THR A 840 21.19 32.61 -9.38
CA THR A 840 19.91 31.88 -9.32
C THR A 840 19.11 32.16 -8.04
N ASP A 841 19.75 32.72 -7.01
CA ASP A 841 19.18 33.18 -5.75
C ASP A 841 18.66 34.63 -5.79
N GLY A 842 18.68 35.29 -6.96
CA GLY A 842 18.29 36.69 -7.12
C GLY A 842 19.40 37.69 -6.76
N SER A 843 20.61 37.24 -6.46
CA SER A 843 21.77 38.12 -6.25
C SER A 843 22.28 38.71 -7.56
N PHE A 844 22.89 39.89 -7.51
CA PHE A 844 23.51 40.55 -8.66
C PHE A 844 24.94 41.01 -8.35
N GLN A 845 25.84 40.95 -9.33
CA GLN A 845 27.19 41.50 -9.18
C GLN A 845 27.75 42.06 -10.49
N ASN A 846 28.34 43.26 -10.42
CA ASN A 846 29.28 43.76 -11.42
C ASN A 846 30.68 43.24 -11.07
N VAL A 847 31.28 42.40 -11.90
CA VAL A 847 32.63 41.87 -11.70
C VAL A 847 33.55 42.55 -12.68
N LEU A 848 34.33 43.50 -12.16
CA LEU A 848 35.21 44.36 -12.96
C LEU A 848 36.67 43.93 -12.83
N GLY A 849 37.44 44.15 -13.90
CA GLY A 849 38.88 43.89 -13.92
C GLY A 849 39.71 44.91 -13.12
N ALA A 850 41.03 44.91 -13.38
CA ALA A 850 41.92 45.96 -12.85
C ALA A 850 41.63 47.34 -13.47
N ASP A 851 41.09 47.36 -14.69
CA ASP A 851 40.64 48.53 -15.43
C ASP A 851 39.22 48.25 -15.97
N THR A 852 38.36 49.26 -16.00
CA THR A 852 37.04 49.28 -16.66
C THR A 852 36.92 50.54 -17.54
N TRP A 853 35.92 50.62 -18.40
CA TRP A 853 35.68 51.84 -19.20
C TRP A 853 35.05 52.95 -18.36
N LEU A 854 35.77 54.06 -18.24
CA LEU A 854 35.37 55.19 -17.45
C LEU A 854 35.05 56.41 -18.32
N GLU A 855 34.10 57.21 -17.84
CA GLU A 855 33.73 58.50 -18.42
C GLU A 855 34.21 59.68 -17.57
N THR A 856 34.29 60.86 -18.18
CA THR A 856 34.82 62.06 -17.51
C THR A 856 34.06 62.47 -16.25
N TRP A 857 32.76 62.15 -16.14
CA TRP A 857 31.96 62.42 -14.95
C TRP A 857 32.38 61.58 -13.74
N GLN A 858 33.07 60.46 -13.95
CA GLN A 858 33.65 59.62 -12.90
C GLN A 858 35.01 60.15 -12.40
N GLY A 859 35.41 61.36 -12.81
CA GLY A 859 36.57 62.08 -12.25
C GLY A 859 37.88 61.92 -13.03
N ILE A 860 37.84 61.34 -14.24
CA ILE A 860 39.01 61.21 -15.12
C ILE A 860 39.08 62.29 -16.21
N ALA A 861 40.27 62.53 -16.75
CA ALA A 861 40.53 63.65 -17.67
C ALA A 861 40.01 63.44 -19.11
N ALA A 862 39.87 62.20 -19.54
CA ALA A 862 39.35 61.80 -20.86
C ALA A 862 38.79 60.38 -20.75
N GLU A 863 37.75 60.05 -21.51
CA GLU A 863 37.16 58.71 -21.53
C GLU A 863 38.19 57.65 -21.92
N GLY A 864 38.19 56.52 -21.23
CA GLY A 864 39.20 55.47 -21.41
C GLY A 864 39.17 54.40 -20.34
N CYS A 865 39.98 53.36 -20.54
CA CYS A 865 40.22 52.33 -19.53
C CYS A 865 40.96 52.90 -18.32
N GLY A 866 40.48 52.59 -17.11
CA GLY A 866 41.15 52.91 -15.85
C GLY A 866 40.52 52.23 -14.65
N ALA A 867 41.12 52.41 -13.46
CA ALA A 867 40.69 51.75 -12.23
C ALA A 867 39.21 52.07 -11.87
N PRO A 868 38.37 51.06 -11.57
CA PRO A 868 36.96 51.26 -11.24
C PRO A 868 36.71 52.29 -10.13
N VAL A 869 35.61 53.04 -10.24
CA VAL A 869 35.28 54.18 -9.36
C VAL A 869 33.94 53.98 -8.66
N ALA A 870 33.95 54.02 -7.32
CA ALA A 870 32.75 53.92 -6.49
C ALA A 870 31.69 54.98 -6.86
N PRO A 871 30.39 54.65 -6.86
CA PRO A 871 29.81 53.37 -6.43
C PRO A 871 29.68 52.30 -7.54
N HIS A 872 30.18 52.56 -8.74
CA HIS A 872 30.13 51.64 -9.88
C HIS A 872 31.40 50.78 -9.99
N ASP A 873 32.06 50.50 -8.86
CA ASP A 873 33.34 49.77 -8.83
C ASP A 873 33.20 48.26 -8.59
N GLY A 874 31.97 47.75 -8.49
CA GLY A 874 31.69 46.33 -8.27
C GLY A 874 32.07 45.82 -6.88
N THR A 875 32.41 46.70 -5.93
CA THR A 875 32.85 46.29 -4.58
C THR A 875 31.70 45.97 -3.62
N ALA A 876 30.47 46.38 -3.94
CA ALA A 876 29.28 46.05 -3.17
C ALA A 876 28.81 44.61 -3.45
N THR A 877 28.33 43.92 -2.42
CA THR A 877 27.93 42.50 -2.48
C THR A 877 26.46 42.28 -2.13
N ASP A 878 25.70 43.35 -1.92
CA ASP A 878 24.29 43.34 -1.49
C ASP A 878 23.33 43.71 -2.63
N TYR A 879 23.80 43.74 -3.88
CA TYR A 879 22.93 43.98 -5.02
C TYR A 879 22.05 42.77 -5.31
N THR A 880 20.83 43.03 -5.73
CA THR A 880 19.86 41.99 -6.12
C THR A 880 19.23 42.34 -7.46
N TYR A 881 18.53 41.39 -8.08
CA TYR A 881 17.72 41.66 -9.25
C TYR A 881 16.35 41.00 -9.18
N THR A 882 15.44 41.51 -10.01
CA THR A 882 14.13 40.89 -10.28
C THR A 882 13.88 40.91 -11.78
N TYR A 883 13.44 39.77 -12.33
CA TYR A 883 13.06 39.64 -13.75
C TYR A 883 11.57 39.35 -13.87
N ASP A 884 10.87 40.14 -14.68
CA ASP A 884 9.47 39.93 -15.06
C ASP A 884 9.44 39.51 -16.53
N GLU A 885 9.21 38.22 -16.77
CA GLU A 885 9.19 37.63 -18.10
C GLU A 885 8.01 38.12 -18.94
N GLY A 886 6.82 38.30 -18.33
CA GLY A 886 5.63 38.77 -19.02
C GLY A 886 5.75 40.23 -19.48
N ALA A 887 6.46 41.05 -18.71
CA ALA A 887 6.77 42.43 -19.06
C ALA A 887 8.06 42.58 -19.89
N GLY A 888 8.92 41.55 -19.94
CA GLY A 888 10.25 41.61 -20.53
C GLY A 888 11.14 42.64 -19.83
N THR A 889 11.07 42.74 -18.50
CA THR A 889 11.83 43.75 -17.73
C THR A 889 12.76 43.13 -16.69
N LEU A 890 13.95 43.71 -16.56
CA LEU A 890 14.97 43.32 -15.57
C LEU A 890 15.29 44.54 -14.71
N THR A 891 15.04 44.45 -13.40
CA THR A 891 15.37 45.51 -12.45
C THR A 891 16.54 45.09 -11.57
N LEU A 892 17.59 45.90 -11.58
CA LEU A 892 18.72 45.77 -10.65
C LEU A 892 18.52 46.69 -9.46
N ASN A 893 18.71 46.18 -8.25
CA ASN A 893 18.60 46.92 -7.00
C ASN A 893 19.99 47.05 -6.36
N GLY A 894 20.37 48.27 -6.03
CA GLY A 894 21.68 48.58 -5.47
C GLY A 894 22.24 49.90 -5.99
N PRO A 895 22.68 50.83 -5.12
CA PRO A 895 23.25 52.09 -5.54
C PRO A 895 24.62 51.86 -6.20
N GLY A 896 24.63 51.78 -7.52
CA GLY A 896 25.83 51.48 -8.30
C GLY A 896 25.70 50.28 -9.22
N ALA A 897 24.62 49.48 -9.13
CA ALA A 897 24.35 48.35 -9.99
C ALA A 897 23.96 48.79 -11.42
N TYR A 898 24.56 48.17 -12.45
CA TYR A 898 24.27 48.47 -13.85
C TYR A 898 24.51 47.29 -14.79
N LEU A 899 23.89 47.31 -15.98
CA LEU A 899 24.24 46.44 -17.11
C LEU A 899 24.85 47.28 -18.24
N GLY A 900 25.97 46.83 -18.79
CA GLY A 900 26.64 47.51 -19.89
C GLY A 900 27.42 48.73 -19.40
N ILE A 901 26.85 49.94 -19.48
CA ILE A 901 27.56 51.17 -19.05
C ILE A 901 26.78 51.88 -17.94
N PRO A 902 27.44 52.34 -16.85
CA PRO A 902 26.73 52.95 -15.70
C PRO A 902 26.10 54.31 -16.02
N LYS A 903 26.40 54.89 -17.20
CA LYS A 903 25.88 56.18 -17.64
C LYS A 903 24.37 56.18 -17.84
N ALA A 904 23.85 55.10 -18.44
CA ALA A 904 22.47 55.01 -18.88
C ALA A 904 21.61 54.56 -17.70
N VAL A 905 20.78 55.45 -17.16
CA VAL A 905 19.86 55.16 -16.06
C VAL A 905 18.45 55.64 -16.39
N ASN A 906 17.42 55.21 -15.66
CA ASN A 906 16.03 55.52 -16.02
C ASN A 906 15.68 57.01 -15.93
N ASP A 907 16.40 57.79 -15.09
CA ASP A 907 16.19 59.24 -14.94
C ASP A 907 17.07 60.08 -15.90
N GLY A 908 17.79 59.47 -16.84
CA GLY A 908 18.64 60.18 -17.81
C GLY A 908 20.03 59.59 -17.94
N GLU A 909 20.92 60.34 -18.60
CA GLU A 909 22.34 60.02 -18.67
C GLU A 909 23.10 60.70 -17.52
N LEU A 910 23.83 59.93 -16.71
CA LEU A 910 24.72 60.47 -15.69
C LEU A 910 25.82 61.35 -16.33
N GLY A 911 26.09 62.51 -15.73
CA GLY A 911 27.07 63.48 -16.23
C GLY A 911 26.53 64.55 -17.20
N ASN A 912 25.24 64.52 -17.54
CA ASN A 912 24.58 65.61 -18.28
C ASN A 912 24.35 66.84 -17.37
N PRO A 913 24.66 68.09 -17.80
CA PRO A 913 24.41 69.31 -17.00
C PRO A 913 22.95 69.50 -16.51
N ASP A 914 21.95 68.88 -17.17
CA ASP A 914 20.54 68.91 -16.76
C ASP A 914 20.14 67.77 -15.80
N ASN A 915 21.01 66.77 -15.59
CA ASN A 915 20.90 65.74 -14.55
C ASN A 915 22.29 65.55 -13.89
N PRO A 916 22.63 66.33 -12.85
CA PRO A 916 23.91 66.17 -12.16
C PRO A 916 24.06 64.81 -11.43
N GLY A 917 23.01 63.98 -11.44
CA GLY A 917 23.04 62.56 -11.08
C GLY A 917 23.14 62.29 -9.58
N THR A 918 22.03 61.90 -8.94
CA THR A 918 22.09 61.03 -7.76
C THR A 918 22.10 59.58 -8.24
N VAL A 919 23.08 58.80 -7.78
CA VAL A 919 23.15 57.35 -8.03
C VAL A 919 21.81 56.74 -7.60
N GLN A 920 21.12 56.10 -8.53
CA GLN A 920 19.79 55.53 -8.29
C GLN A 920 19.88 54.30 -7.39
N ALA A 921 18.87 54.08 -6.56
CA ALA A 921 18.77 52.87 -5.74
C ALA A 921 18.43 51.62 -6.56
N SER A 922 17.87 51.80 -7.76
CA SER A 922 17.50 50.72 -8.68
C SER A 922 17.51 51.22 -10.12
N THR A 923 17.82 50.34 -11.08
CA THR A 923 17.76 50.60 -12.53
C THR A 923 17.01 49.48 -13.23
N THR A 924 16.01 49.81 -14.04
CA THR A 924 15.17 48.87 -14.81
C THR A 924 15.50 48.93 -16.29
N TYR A 925 15.70 47.76 -16.88
CA TYR A 925 15.96 47.54 -18.31
C TYR A 925 14.80 46.80 -18.96
N ILE A 926 14.62 46.99 -20.25
CA ILE A 926 13.79 46.11 -21.08
C ILE A 926 14.72 45.07 -21.69
N VAL A 927 14.39 43.80 -21.53
CA VAL A 927 15.24 42.68 -21.92
C VAL A 927 14.49 41.75 -22.88
N ASP A 928 15.16 41.37 -23.95
CA ASP A 928 14.72 40.37 -24.92
C ASP A 928 15.74 39.22 -24.98
N MET A 929 15.24 37.98 -24.94
CA MET A 929 16.03 36.75 -24.90
C MET A 929 15.76 35.94 -26.19
N PRO A 930 16.43 36.27 -27.31
CA PRO A 930 16.21 35.57 -28.58
C PRO A 930 16.65 34.10 -28.54
N ASP A 931 17.57 33.75 -27.64
CA ASP A 931 18.03 32.38 -27.36
C ASP A 931 18.60 32.31 -25.93
N THR A 932 19.03 31.13 -25.48
CA THR A 932 19.54 30.89 -24.11
C THR A 932 20.91 31.52 -23.83
N SER A 933 21.59 32.04 -24.87
CA SER A 933 22.97 32.55 -24.80
C SER A 933 23.11 34.03 -25.15
N THR A 934 22.04 34.69 -25.58
CA THR A 934 22.03 36.08 -26.04
C THR A 934 20.96 36.87 -25.31
N MET A 935 21.31 38.06 -24.80
CA MET A 935 20.38 38.99 -24.16
C MET A 935 20.51 40.36 -24.81
N ILE A 936 19.38 40.91 -25.29
CA ILE A 936 19.31 42.28 -25.78
C ILE A 936 18.73 43.16 -24.66
N VAL A 937 19.51 44.14 -24.24
CA VAL A 937 19.19 45.03 -23.12
C VAL A 937 18.96 46.43 -23.68
N ASP A 938 17.77 46.97 -23.48
CA ASP A 938 17.40 48.34 -23.83
C ASP A 938 17.07 49.14 -22.56
N ILE A 939 17.46 50.42 -22.54
CA ILE A 939 17.07 51.35 -21.47
C ILE A 939 16.78 52.74 -22.04
N GLU A 940 15.66 53.33 -21.61
CA GLU A 940 15.35 54.73 -21.91
C GLU A 940 16.01 55.64 -20.87
N SER A 941 16.97 56.46 -21.32
CA SER A 941 17.72 57.41 -20.50
C SER A 941 17.25 58.85 -20.78
N GLY A 942 15.95 59.07 -20.58
CA GLY A 942 15.25 60.32 -20.89
C GLY A 942 14.41 60.20 -22.15
N THR A 943 13.39 61.07 -22.28
CA THR A 943 12.38 60.97 -23.35
C THR A 943 13.03 60.94 -24.74
N GLY A 944 12.92 59.78 -25.41
CA GLY A 944 13.42 59.59 -26.77
C GLY A 944 14.94 59.41 -26.86
N VAL A 945 15.63 59.02 -25.78
CA VAL A 945 17.04 58.63 -25.78
C VAL A 945 17.14 57.19 -25.28
N TRP A 946 17.47 56.26 -26.19
CA TRP A 946 17.52 54.83 -25.90
C TRP A 946 18.92 54.31 -26.06
N TRP A 947 19.43 53.65 -25.02
CA TRP A 947 20.67 52.87 -25.06
C TRP A 947 20.34 51.41 -25.26
N ARG A 948 21.17 50.73 -26.06
CA ARG A 948 21.07 49.30 -26.34
C ARG A 948 22.40 48.60 -26.15
N PHE A 949 22.36 47.44 -25.52
CA PHE A 949 23.47 46.51 -25.34
C PHE A 949 23.06 45.12 -25.83
N LYS A 950 23.92 44.46 -26.60
CA LYS A 950 23.84 43.02 -26.86
C LYS A 950 24.81 42.33 -25.92
N MET A 951 24.29 41.50 -25.03
CA MET A 951 25.06 40.67 -24.13
C MET A 951 25.10 39.23 -24.63
N VAL A 952 26.18 38.53 -24.32
CA VAL A 952 26.33 37.09 -24.52
C VAL A 952 26.69 36.42 -23.20
N LYS A 953 26.13 35.22 -23.00
CA LYS A 953 26.37 34.39 -21.82
C LYS A 953 27.77 33.76 -21.93
N GLN A 954 28.53 33.78 -20.83
CA GLN A 954 29.87 33.17 -20.75
C GLN A 954 29.82 31.66 -20.49
#